data_AF-A0A482WU24-F1
#
_entry.id   AF-A0A482WU24-F1
#
_cell.length_a   1.000
_cell.length_b   1.000
_cell.length_c   1.000
_cell.angle_alpha   90.00
_cell.angle_beta   90.00
_cell.angle_gamma   90.00
#
_symmetry.space_group_name_H-M   'P 1'
#
loop_
_entity.id
_entity.type
_entity.pdbx_description
1 polymer ?
#
loop_
_entity_poly.entity_id
_entity_poly.type
_entity_poly.pdbx_seq_one_letter_code
_entity_poly.pdbx_strand_id
1 'polypeptide(L)'
;MKSSRGKHMGVIVRISYPGRQAEDIEVLTHSNDTIGSIRRQVMKRIKSSGPNVKVDLFVNGDLLDPVEDRKLLSQLPIRDKTILSAKMTQGNANTASSPESSSDSSTSSPQHSYDNPNVEAENSLPGVVMYALLMPASDPLSDKAFEFQLNFLCSPHAPFDIDMLTKNNFLPNADIATKRSAYLMVLKMCKLLLSVLGHIMYRLMDESPPEQQQQQQQETDATDNNPAAATLPPAAAATLCNGGIDAATVQQLQSAAAAGMQRCPVVVLKQALANLPNSNTEYMLRTVVSKLAQSYTTQVLTNNKTECAMMAAALAWQLPGAETIKAVINMAWVARSGNLHLLDVADKDQLHDRLIENAAQHDDILVCREALEVLTVSLVLSPNCLESLIREPMWQTFIIDLLLCANNRSVRVSAVEQFLMISTLGCSQHPLQLSIVYLFSVLHTMVVDFARNSHEYFQLLCRLLNFAFISNCPLPNAETLLNREIRWLKEVRAKVKKSGETGVEEAVLEGHLGLAKELLSFMSPEKKFQIGACDKSKIFLIKELVEDFIFPASKLMLHLQRTGELIADQAVPVCSMPQTLASAFELLATLCVGCVPNMKLLVNMLTDMFYSERDDPLVEWDYLPPVGPRPSKGFVGLKNAGATCYMNSVLQQLYMVEGIRVGLLAADGAATDLNEDFSGEERPDGEYLQVDEKNSLDESRKEYNIGILKQVQAIFGHLAYSKLQYYIPRGLWKHFKLQGEPVNLREQQDAVEFFMSLVESIDEALKALGQEQIMGKILGGSYSDQKICKGCPHRYSKEEPFSVISVDIRNHSTLLDSLEQYVKGELLEGADAYHCDKCNKKVVTVKRLCVKKLPPILAIQLKRFEYDFERVCAIKFNDYFEFPRHLDMAPYTVSGLAKQEGEMIDCDYPGGGGGKDSCTKYQLTGIVVHSGQASGGHYYSYIHHRPSEGSPRWYKFDDGDVSECKMEDDEEMKIQCFGGDYMGEVFDHMLKRMSYRRQKRWWNAYMLYYTRNDVEENNLAKSLNQLSLSDVKQGLMKMPAAIERSVRRQNIRFMHNRNQFSTEYFQFMRRLAACNIPPLGRQHNADKPSTEAEELSMLSVQIVSKFLFHTGFHTKKSLRGNATDWFCEYLLSCPSMEVRSAMMKIIVFLAHYSLQDGPCPPPMVNAPMLHSST
;
A
#
# COMPACT_ATOMS: atom_id res chain seq x y z
N MET A 1 -11.05 -0.76 27.84
CA MET A 1 -9.76 -1.42 28.13
C MET A 1 -8.78 -1.20 26.98
N LYS A 2 -7.92 -0.18 27.08
CA LYS A 2 -6.68 0.00 26.30
C LYS A 2 -5.53 0.45 27.24
N SER A 3 -5.58 0.06 28.51
CA SER A 3 -4.64 0.55 29.54
C SER A 3 -3.59 -0.46 30.02
N SER A 4 -3.55 -1.70 29.52
CA SER A 4 -2.64 -2.73 30.07
C SER A 4 -1.22 -2.74 29.50
N ARG A 5 -0.77 -1.69 28.79
CA ARG A 5 0.61 -1.61 28.28
C ARG A 5 1.38 -0.35 28.67
N GLY A 6 0.77 0.58 29.40
CA GLY A 6 1.51 1.74 29.90
C GLY A 6 2.14 1.48 31.26
N LYS A 7 3.22 2.21 31.57
CA LYS A 7 3.90 2.14 32.87
C LYS A 7 3.61 3.41 33.66
N HIS A 8 3.34 3.27 34.96
CA HIS A 8 3.44 4.40 35.89
C HIS A 8 4.88 4.92 35.89
N MET A 9 5.04 6.23 35.88
CA MET A 9 6.34 6.90 35.87
C MET A 9 6.27 8.21 36.65
N GLY A 10 7.36 8.55 37.34
CA GLY A 10 7.58 9.86 37.93
C GLY A 10 8.41 10.73 37.00
N VAL A 11 7.93 11.92 36.64
CA VAL A 11 8.71 12.91 35.88
C VAL A 11 9.14 14.02 36.83
N ILE A 12 10.42 14.34 36.87
CA ILE A 12 10.97 15.38 37.74
C ILE A 12 10.98 16.69 36.94
N VAL A 13 10.28 17.71 37.41
CA VAL A 13 10.22 19.02 36.74
C VAL A 13 11.01 20.03 37.57
N ARG A 14 12.16 20.45 37.05
CA ARG A 14 13.03 21.47 37.63
C ARG A 14 12.58 22.85 37.21
N ILE A 15 11.97 23.60 38.12
CA ILE A 15 11.49 24.96 37.87
C ILE A 15 12.60 25.95 38.20
N SER A 16 12.99 26.76 37.21
CA SER A 16 13.98 27.82 37.38
C SER A 16 13.29 29.18 37.45
N TYR A 17 13.37 29.84 38.60
CA TYR A 17 12.92 31.23 38.77
C TYR A 17 14.09 32.20 38.54
N PRO A 18 13.89 33.34 37.86
CA PRO A 18 14.88 34.41 37.84
C PRO A 18 15.16 34.89 39.29
N GLY A 19 16.37 34.61 39.81
CA GLY A 19 16.81 35.09 41.13
C GLY A 19 16.48 34.20 42.35
N ARG A 20 15.99 32.96 42.17
CA ARG A 20 15.74 31.98 43.26
C ARG A 20 16.40 30.62 42.96
N GLN A 21 16.70 29.83 43.99
CA GLN A 21 17.16 28.45 43.81
C GLN A 21 16.10 27.62 43.07
N ALA A 22 16.55 26.73 42.17
CA ALA A 22 15.66 25.88 41.39
C ALA A 22 14.91 24.88 42.29
N GLU A 23 13.61 24.73 42.05
CA GLU A 23 12.73 23.82 42.81
C GLU A 23 12.39 22.62 41.94
N ASP A 24 12.64 21.40 42.42
CA ASP A 24 12.33 20.16 41.71
C ASP A 24 10.97 19.62 42.19
N ILE A 25 10.03 19.45 41.27
CA ILE A 25 8.70 18.87 41.53
C ILE A 25 8.62 17.49 40.90
N GLU A 26 8.32 16.47 41.69
CA GLU A 26 7.99 15.14 41.16
C GLU A 26 6.51 15.07 40.75
N VAL A 27 6.27 14.74 39.48
CA VAL A 27 4.96 14.58 38.86
C VAL A 27 4.73 13.10 38.57
N LEU A 28 3.86 12.47 39.37
CA LEU A 28 3.42 11.09 39.13
C LEU A 28 2.44 11.07 37.95
N THR A 29 2.80 10.34 36.90
CA THR A 29 2.07 10.27 35.63
C THR A 29 2.13 8.84 35.07
N HIS A 30 1.53 8.63 33.90
CA HIS A 30 1.49 7.36 33.21
C HIS A 30 2.05 7.53 31.79
N SER A 31 2.71 6.53 31.22
CA SER A 31 3.33 6.64 29.89
C SER A 31 2.35 6.99 28.75
N ASN A 32 1.04 6.79 28.99
CA ASN A 32 -0.04 7.12 28.06
C ASN A 32 -0.72 8.47 28.38
N ASP A 33 -0.19 9.24 29.33
CA ASP A 33 -0.59 10.63 29.52
C ASP A 33 0.08 11.50 28.45
N THR A 34 -0.47 12.69 28.19
CA THR A 34 0.11 13.64 27.24
C THR A 34 1.03 14.64 27.94
N ILE A 35 1.97 15.23 27.20
CA ILE A 35 2.81 16.31 27.73
C ILE A 35 2.00 17.54 28.18
N GLY A 36 0.85 17.80 27.53
CA GLY A 36 -0.10 18.83 27.98
C GLY A 36 -0.67 18.55 29.37
N SER A 37 -0.85 17.28 29.75
CA SER A 37 -1.25 16.89 31.11
C SER A 37 -0.19 17.28 32.14
N ILE A 38 1.10 17.01 31.86
CA ILE A 38 2.21 17.42 32.71
C ILE A 38 2.25 18.95 32.85
N ARG A 39 2.15 19.71 31.75
CA ARG A 39 2.18 21.18 31.77
C ARG A 39 1.06 21.77 32.64
N ARG A 40 -0.16 21.21 32.58
CA ARG A 40 -1.28 21.60 33.45
C ARG A 40 -1.05 21.26 34.92
N GLN A 41 -0.47 20.08 35.22
CA GLN A 41 -0.17 19.69 36.60
C GLN A 41 0.91 20.59 37.23
N VAL A 42 1.95 20.92 36.46
CA VAL A 42 2.99 21.88 36.84
C VAL A 42 2.37 23.25 37.09
N MET A 43 1.55 23.77 36.17
CA MET A 43 0.82 25.04 36.35
C MET A 43 -0.09 25.05 37.58
N LYS A 44 -0.80 23.96 37.87
CA LYS A 44 -1.67 23.84 39.05
C LYS A 44 -0.88 23.88 40.36
N ARG A 45 0.33 23.31 40.37
CA ARG A 45 1.21 23.27 41.55
C ARG A 45 1.92 24.60 41.80
N ILE A 46 2.14 25.41 40.76
CA ILE A 46 2.78 26.72 40.85
C ILE A 46 1.79 27.83 41.28
N LYS A 47 0.50 27.54 41.53
CA LYS A 47 -0.52 28.52 41.94
C LYS A 47 -0.20 29.23 43.27
N SER A 48 0.69 30.22 43.19
CA SER A 48 0.94 31.32 44.12
C SER A 48 1.35 32.61 43.38
N SER A 49 1.34 32.65 42.04
CA SER A 49 1.88 33.76 41.25
C SER A 49 1.06 34.08 39.99
N GLY A 50 0.02 34.92 40.14
CA GLY A 50 -0.58 35.78 39.09
C GLY A 50 -1.31 35.11 37.90
N PRO A 51 -2.25 35.82 37.23
CA PRO A 51 -3.05 35.27 36.14
C PRO A 51 -2.34 35.10 34.77
N ASN A 52 -1.09 35.55 34.60
CA ASN A 52 -0.43 35.65 33.28
C ASN A 52 0.97 35.00 33.22
N VAL A 53 1.12 33.76 33.72
CA VAL A 53 2.41 33.05 33.65
C VAL A 53 2.34 31.87 32.67
N LYS A 54 3.25 31.86 31.69
CA LYS A 54 3.43 30.75 30.75
C LYS A 54 4.54 29.83 31.25
N VAL A 55 4.33 28.51 31.17
CA VAL A 55 5.35 27.50 31.49
C VAL A 55 5.81 26.83 30.20
N ASP A 56 7.07 27.06 29.86
CA ASP A 56 7.75 26.41 28.75
C ASP A 56 8.58 25.23 29.33
N LEU A 57 8.31 24.02 28.84
CA LEU A 57 8.97 22.79 29.28
C LEU A 57 10.06 22.40 28.27
N PHE A 58 11.21 21.97 28.78
CA PHE A 58 12.34 21.56 27.97
C PHE A 58 12.79 20.16 28.38
N VAL A 59 13.06 19.30 27.40
CA VAL A 59 13.69 17.99 27.58
C VAL A 59 15.06 18.00 26.89
N ASN A 60 16.13 17.65 27.61
CA ASN A 60 17.51 17.70 27.09
C ASN A 60 17.97 19.04 26.48
N GLY A 61 17.29 20.15 26.78
CA GLY A 61 17.58 21.48 26.23
C GLY A 61 16.64 21.92 25.09
N ASP A 62 15.88 20.99 24.51
CA ASP A 62 14.91 21.25 23.45
C ASP A 62 13.56 21.65 24.01
N LEU A 63 12.93 22.68 23.43
CA LEU A 63 11.60 23.15 23.82
C LEU A 63 10.54 22.13 23.38
N LEU A 64 9.72 21.68 24.33
CA LEU A 64 8.52 20.90 24.05
C LEU A 64 7.40 21.87 23.62
N ASP A 65 7.25 22.02 22.30
CA ASP A 65 6.32 22.95 21.67
C ASP A 65 4.87 22.67 22.12
N PRO A 66 4.06 23.69 22.45
CA PRO A 66 2.63 23.53 22.75
C PRO A 66 1.82 22.75 21.69
N VAL A 67 2.23 22.72 20.43
CA VAL A 67 1.58 21.89 19.38
C VAL A 67 1.72 20.39 19.68
N GLU A 68 2.74 20.00 20.43
CA GLU A 68 2.99 18.61 20.84
C GLU A 68 2.17 18.16 22.06
N ASP A 69 1.29 19.00 22.59
CA ASP A 69 0.50 18.74 23.81
C ASP A 69 -0.41 17.52 23.76
N ARG A 70 -0.67 17.03 22.54
CA ARG A 70 -1.46 15.83 22.25
C ARG A 70 -0.60 14.55 22.16
N LYS A 71 0.74 14.67 22.05
CA LYS A 71 1.65 13.51 22.02
C LYS A 71 1.69 12.85 23.39
N LEU A 72 1.70 11.52 23.39
CA LEU A 72 1.86 10.70 24.59
C LEU A 72 3.30 10.80 25.10
N LEU A 73 3.51 10.67 26.40
CA LEU A 73 4.87 10.62 26.97
C LEU A 73 5.69 9.47 26.36
N SER A 74 5.06 8.35 26.01
CA SER A 74 5.71 7.24 25.30
C SER A 74 6.18 7.55 23.87
N GLN A 75 5.66 8.63 23.27
CA GLN A 75 6.02 9.09 21.92
C GLN A 75 7.11 10.17 21.95
N LEU A 76 7.44 10.66 23.15
CA LEU A 76 8.49 11.65 23.40
C LEU A 76 9.70 10.94 24.04
N PRO A 77 10.89 11.55 24.03
CA PRO A 77 12.08 10.99 24.69
C PRO A 77 12.01 11.12 26.23
N ILE A 78 10.85 10.85 26.84
CA ILE A 78 10.57 10.97 28.27
C ILE A 78 10.36 9.57 28.85
N ARG A 79 11.20 9.20 29.82
CA ARG A 79 11.18 7.94 30.57
C ARG A 79 10.94 8.19 32.06
N ASP A 80 10.76 7.13 32.83
CA ASP A 80 10.68 7.22 34.30
C ASP A 80 11.91 7.95 34.87
N LYS A 81 11.66 8.89 35.78
CA LYS A 81 12.60 9.84 36.42
C LYS A 81 13.32 10.81 35.48
N THR A 82 12.81 11.02 34.26
CA THR A 82 13.34 12.06 33.37
C THR A 82 13.20 13.44 34.00
N ILE A 83 14.25 14.25 33.91
CA ILE A 83 14.25 15.63 34.40
C ILE A 83 13.85 16.56 33.25
N LEU A 84 12.68 17.20 33.38
CA LEU A 84 12.26 18.30 32.53
C LEU A 84 12.68 19.62 33.17
N SER A 85 13.17 20.57 32.39
CA SER A 85 13.40 21.93 32.88
C SER A 85 12.21 22.81 32.51
N ALA A 86 11.65 23.51 33.48
CA ALA A 86 10.54 24.43 33.30
C ALA A 86 11.06 25.87 33.44
N LYS A 87 10.87 26.68 32.39
CA LYS A 87 11.07 28.12 32.45
C LYS A 87 9.72 28.81 32.50
N MET A 88 9.60 29.77 33.42
CA MET A 88 8.41 30.59 33.56
C MET A 88 8.64 31.93 32.86
N THR A 89 7.72 32.29 31.98
CA THR A 89 7.76 33.56 31.25
C THR A 89 6.53 34.35 31.69
N GLN A 90 6.75 35.51 32.33
CA GLN A 90 5.66 36.45 32.62
C GLN A 90 5.24 37.10 31.31
N GLY A 91 3.95 37.05 30.98
CA GLY A 91 3.42 37.73 29.80
C GLY A 91 3.53 39.24 29.97
N ASN A 92 4.56 39.87 29.37
CA ASN A 92 4.63 41.32 29.27
C ASN A 92 3.60 41.80 28.23
N ALA A 93 2.51 42.40 28.72
CA ALA A 93 1.73 43.36 27.95
C ALA A 93 2.54 44.66 27.86
N ASN A 94 3.46 44.75 26.89
CA ASN A 94 4.15 45.99 26.53
C ASN A 94 4.72 45.87 25.12
N THR A 95 3.87 46.08 24.11
CA THR A 95 4.30 46.72 22.87
C THR A 95 3.82 48.16 22.90
N ALA A 96 4.78 49.06 22.86
CA ALA A 96 4.59 50.49 22.92
C ALA A 96 3.69 50.98 21.77
N SER A 97 2.62 51.67 22.12
CA SER A 97 2.03 52.70 21.27
C SER A 97 1.82 53.95 22.13
N SER A 98 2.18 55.10 21.57
CA SER A 98 1.97 56.43 22.13
C SER A 98 1.90 57.40 20.93
N PRO A 99 1.25 58.57 21.06
CA PRO A 99 -0.18 58.71 21.35
C PRO A 99 -0.79 59.91 20.60
N GLU A 100 -1.93 59.81 19.91
CA GLU A 100 -2.70 61.03 19.57
C GLU A 100 -4.22 60.85 19.71
N SER A 101 -4.76 61.64 20.64
CA SER A 101 -6.00 62.43 20.55
C SER A 101 -7.35 61.73 20.30
N SER A 102 -8.05 61.52 21.42
CA SER A 102 -9.47 61.84 21.74
C SER A 102 -10.58 61.93 20.67
N SER A 103 -11.71 61.36 21.11
CA SER A 103 -13.14 61.68 20.90
C SER A 103 -13.89 61.17 19.66
N ASP A 104 -14.80 60.22 19.96
CA ASP A 104 -16.20 60.04 19.50
C ASP A 104 -16.48 59.91 17.98
N SER A 105 -17.20 58.92 17.46
CA SER A 105 -18.21 58.02 18.03
C SER A 105 -18.65 56.97 17.00
N SER A 106 -18.98 55.76 17.47
CA SER A 106 -20.08 54.86 17.05
C SER A 106 -19.69 53.38 17.11
N THR A 107 -20.52 52.64 17.82
CA THR A 107 -20.31 51.29 18.35
C THR A 107 -20.53 50.20 17.30
N SER A 108 -19.47 49.45 16.99
CA SER A 108 -19.55 48.10 16.43
C SER A 108 -18.75 47.15 17.31
N SER A 109 -19.41 46.12 17.83
CA SER A 109 -18.84 45.07 18.68
C SER A 109 -17.58 44.43 18.06
N PRO A 110 -16.52 44.16 18.83
CA PRO A 110 -15.29 43.61 18.28
C PRO A 110 -15.44 42.11 17.99
N GLN A 111 -15.09 41.74 16.75
CA GLN A 111 -14.86 40.37 16.31
C GLN A 111 -13.74 39.73 17.13
N HIS A 112 -14.04 38.63 17.84
CA HIS A 112 -13.03 37.80 18.49
C HIS A 112 -12.32 36.92 17.46
N SER A 113 -10.99 37.00 17.44
CA SER A 113 -10.08 36.21 16.61
C SER A 113 -9.53 35.03 17.41
N TYR A 114 -10.29 33.92 17.48
CA TYR A 114 -9.80 32.61 17.94
C TYR A 114 -10.68 31.49 17.38
N ASP A 115 -10.37 31.01 16.18
CA ASP A 115 -10.93 29.77 15.59
C ASP A 115 -10.14 28.54 16.09
N ASN A 116 -10.18 28.25 17.39
CA ASN A 116 -9.72 26.97 17.92
C ASN A 116 -10.71 26.45 18.98
N PRO A 117 -11.08 25.15 18.95
CA PRO A 117 -12.09 24.59 19.84
C PRO A 117 -11.65 24.71 21.31
N ASN A 118 -12.55 25.19 22.16
CA ASN A 118 -12.33 25.30 23.60
C ASN A 118 -12.48 23.91 24.24
N VAL A 119 -11.40 23.13 24.21
CA VAL A 119 -11.32 21.76 24.73
C VAL A 119 -11.73 21.65 26.22
N GLU A 120 -11.55 22.71 27.02
CA GLU A 120 -11.99 22.71 28.42
C GLU A 120 -13.52 22.85 28.56
N ALA A 121 -14.16 23.59 27.66
CA ALA A 121 -15.63 23.68 27.61
C ALA A 121 -16.26 22.37 27.14
N GLU A 122 -15.68 21.71 26.13
CA GLU A 122 -16.15 20.40 25.64
C GLU A 122 -16.08 19.30 26.72
N ASN A 123 -14.97 19.23 27.46
CA ASN A 123 -14.81 18.25 28.55
C ASN A 123 -15.69 18.54 29.78
N SER A 124 -16.27 19.74 29.85
CA SER A 124 -17.17 20.16 30.93
C SER A 124 -18.65 20.02 30.56
N LEU A 125 -18.96 19.50 29.36
CA LEU A 125 -20.34 19.25 28.96
C LEU A 125 -21.00 18.25 29.93
N PRO A 126 -22.22 18.54 30.45
CA PRO A 126 -22.90 17.67 31.41
C PRO A 126 -23.01 16.21 30.95
N GLY A 127 -23.22 15.96 29.66
CA GLY A 127 -23.26 14.61 29.08
C GLY A 127 -21.91 13.89 29.08
N VAL A 128 -20.79 14.61 28.87
CA VAL A 128 -19.43 14.03 28.94
C VAL A 128 -19.11 13.62 30.38
N VAL A 129 -19.44 14.49 31.34
CA VAL A 129 -19.27 14.20 32.76
C VAL A 129 -20.15 13.02 33.19
N MET A 130 -21.41 12.99 32.75
CA MET A 130 -22.34 11.91 33.06
C MET A 130 -21.87 10.57 32.50
N TYR A 131 -21.46 10.51 31.23
CA TYR A 131 -20.92 9.28 30.65
C TYR A 131 -19.62 8.84 31.33
N ALA A 132 -18.74 9.77 31.72
CA ALA A 132 -17.52 9.46 32.47
C ALA A 132 -17.80 8.91 33.87
N LEU A 133 -18.94 9.26 34.49
CA LEU A 133 -19.39 8.67 35.75
C LEU A 133 -20.05 7.30 35.55
N LEU A 134 -20.79 7.11 34.44
CA LEU A 134 -21.39 5.82 34.09
C LEU A 134 -20.34 4.79 33.66
N MET A 135 -19.34 5.21 32.92
CA MET A 135 -18.28 4.37 32.37
C MET A 135 -16.90 4.96 32.71
N PRO A 136 -16.49 4.95 33.99
CA PRO A 136 -15.24 5.57 34.39
C PRO A 136 -14.05 4.85 33.78
N ALA A 137 -13.04 5.65 33.37
CA ALA A 137 -11.82 5.11 32.77
C ALA A 137 -11.04 4.22 33.75
N SER A 138 -11.11 4.54 35.04
CA SER A 138 -10.59 3.75 36.15
C SER A 138 -11.71 2.93 36.79
N ASP A 139 -11.58 1.61 36.71
CA ASP A 139 -12.42 0.64 37.43
C ASP A 139 -13.95 0.81 37.29
N PRO A 140 -14.50 0.65 36.07
CA PRO A 140 -15.95 0.72 35.80
C PRO A 140 -16.76 -0.44 36.38
N LEU A 141 -16.12 -1.42 37.02
CA LEU A 141 -16.76 -2.55 37.70
C LEU A 141 -16.75 -2.41 39.23
N SER A 142 -16.12 -1.36 39.76
CA SER A 142 -16.13 -1.03 41.18
C SER A 142 -17.54 -0.91 41.74
N ASP A 143 -17.71 -1.21 43.03
CA ASP A 143 -19.04 -1.15 43.67
C ASP A 143 -19.65 0.26 43.60
N LYS A 144 -18.82 1.31 43.70
CA LYS A 144 -19.26 2.71 43.57
C LYS A 144 -19.72 3.06 42.16
N ALA A 145 -18.98 2.63 41.13
CA ALA A 145 -19.39 2.84 39.75
C ALA A 145 -20.66 2.05 39.44
N PHE A 146 -20.75 0.82 39.94
CA PHE A 146 -21.89 -0.06 39.79
C PHE A 146 -23.17 0.50 40.45
N GLU A 147 -23.04 1.05 41.66
CA GLU A 147 -24.14 1.72 42.37
C GLU A 147 -24.64 2.93 41.58
N PHE A 148 -23.73 3.76 41.04
CA PHE A 148 -24.11 4.89 40.20
C PHE A 148 -24.80 4.46 38.90
N GLN A 149 -24.26 3.44 38.21
CA GLN A 149 -24.84 2.86 36.99
C GLN A 149 -26.26 2.33 37.25
N LEU A 150 -26.46 1.57 38.33
CA LEU A 150 -27.76 1.00 38.70
C LEU A 150 -28.78 2.09 39.06
N ASN A 151 -28.37 3.07 39.87
CA ASN A 151 -29.23 4.20 40.25
C ASN A 151 -29.62 5.07 39.05
N PHE A 152 -28.70 5.26 38.10
CA PHE A 152 -28.99 5.95 36.85
C PHE A 152 -30.04 5.20 36.01
N LEU A 153 -29.89 3.88 35.85
CA LEU A 153 -30.86 3.05 35.12
C LEU A 153 -32.25 3.03 35.78
N CYS A 154 -32.31 3.04 37.11
CA CYS A 154 -33.56 3.07 37.86
C CYS A 154 -34.19 4.47 37.94
N SER A 155 -33.54 5.50 37.41
CA SER A 155 -34.09 6.85 37.38
C SER A 155 -35.22 6.96 36.35
N PRO A 156 -36.34 7.64 36.68
CA PRO A 156 -37.42 7.89 35.71
C PRO A 156 -36.97 8.80 34.56
N HIS A 157 -35.77 9.38 34.63
CA HIS A 157 -35.23 10.29 33.63
C HIS A 157 -34.30 9.61 32.60
N ALA A 158 -33.90 8.36 32.79
CA ALA A 158 -33.02 7.65 31.84
C ALA A 158 -33.58 7.57 30.40
N PRO A 159 -34.90 7.44 30.17
CA PRO A 159 -35.45 7.47 28.81
C PRO A 159 -35.29 8.81 28.07
N PHE A 160 -35.05 9.92 28.79
CA PHE A 160 -34.88 11.23 28.13
C PHE A 160 -33.67 11.29 27.21
N ASP A 161 -32.64 10.45 27.43
CA ASP A 161 -31.49 10.38 26.52
C ASP A 161 -31.90 9.90 25.11
N ILE A 162 -32.88 9.00 25.03
CA ILE A 162 -33.45 8.53 23.76
C ILE A 162 -34.29 9.64 23.12
N ASP A 163 -35.05 10.40 23.91
CA ASP A 163 -35.82 11.56 23.44
C ASP A 163 -34.93 12.71 22.94
N MET A 164 -33.69 12.81 23.43
CA MET A 164 -32.73 13.80 22.94
C MET A 164 -32.29 13.52 21.49
N LEU A 165 -32.38 12.27 21.03
CA LEU A 165 -32.08 11.91 19.64
C LEU A 165 -33.19 12.36 18.67
N THR A 166 -34.45 12.47 19.12
CA THR A 166 -35.61 12.80 18.28
C THR A 166 -36.00 14.27 18.29
N LYS A 167 -35.51 15.06 19.25
CA LYS A 167 -35.82 16.49 19.35
C LYS A 167 -34.97 17.31 18.37
N ASN A 168 -35.62 17.86 17.33
CA ASN A 168 -35.02 18.73 16.30
C ASN A 168 -34.39 20.05 16.82
N ASN A 169 -34.52 20.37 18.11
CA ASN A 169 -33.96 21.58 18.72
C ASN A 169 -32.88 21.25 19.76
N PHE A 170 -32.16 20.14 19.61
CA PHE A 170 -31.06 19.81 20.51
C PHE A 170 -29.82 20.67 20.18
N LEU A 171 -29.49 21.61 21.08
CA LEU A 171 -28.37 22.55 20.96
C LEU A 171 -28.39 23.42 19.67
N PRO A 172 -29.48 24.13 19.33
CA PRO A 172 -29.64 24.78 18.02
C PRO A 172 -28.56 25.84 17.76
N ASN A 173 -28.14 26.56 18.81
CA ASN A 173 -27.18 27.66 18.77
C ASN A 173 -25.73 27.24 19.09
N ALA A 174 -25.46 25.95 19.30
CA ALA A 174 -24.10 25.48 19.57
C ALA A 174 -23.27 25.37 18.29
N ASP A 175 -21.96 25.59 18.42
CA ASP A 175 -21.00 25.35 17.35
C ASP A 175 -20.89 23.85 17.02
N ILE A 176 -20.30 23.54 15.86
CA ILE A 176 -20.24 22.17 15.33
C ILE A 176 -19.44 21.24 16.26
N ALA A 177 -18.34 21.72 16.85
CA ALA A 177 -17.48 20.90 17.71
C ALA A 177 -18.23 20.50 18.98
N THR A 178 -18.96 21.45 19.58
CA THR A 178 -19.85 21.18 20.72
C THR A 178 -20.98 20.22 20.34
N LYS A 179 -21.63 20.40 19.18
CA LYS A 179 -22.69 19.50 18.70
C LYS A 179 -22.17 18.07 18.51
N ARG A 180 -21.00 17.88 17.89
CA ARG A 180 -20.37 16.56 17.68
C ARG A 180 -20.14 15.86 19.02
N SER A 181 -19.50 16.54 19.96
CA SER A 181 -19.20 16.00 21.29
C SER A 181 -20.46 15.64 22.07
N ALA A 182 -21.49 16.48 22.01
CA ALA A 182 -22.77 16.22 22.66
C ALA A 182 -23.50 15.00 22.05
N TYR A 183 -23.67 14.94 20.73
CA TYR A 183 -24.31 13.80 20.06
C TYR A 183 -23.55 12.49 20.28
N LEU A 184 -22.21 12.53 20.26
CA LEU A 184 -21.40 11.35 20.55
C LEU A 184 -21.66 10.80 21.95
N MET A 185 -21.80 11.66 22.96
CA MET A 185 -22.10 11.23 24.33
C MET A 185 -23.52 10.68 24.45
N VAL A 186 -24.51 11.35 23.86
CA VAL A 186 -25.91 10.89 23.87
C VAL A 186 -25.99 9.50 23.23
N LEU A 187 -25.37 9.27 22.06
CA LEU A 187 -25.34 7.97 21.40
C LEU A 187 -24.72 6.87 22.29
N LYS A 188 -23.61 7.17 22.97
CA LYS A 188 -22.96 6.21 23.87
C LYS A 188 -23.81 5.87 25.09
N MET A 189 -24.54 6.85 25.63
CA MET A 189 -25.50 6.62 26.72
C MET A 189 -26.69 5.79 26.23
N CYS A 190 -27.28 6.12 25.07
CA CYS A 190 -28.35 5.33 24.47
C CYS A 190 -27.92 3.88 24.19
N LYS A 191 -26.71 3.67 23.68
CA LYS A 191 -26.15 2.33 23.46
C LYS A 191 -26.08 1.51 24.75
N LEU A 192 -25.57 2.10 25.84
CA LEU A 192 -25.53 1.45 27.15
C LEU A 192 -26.94 1.10 27.63
N LEU A 193 -27.86 2.07 27.61
CA LEU A 193 -29.25 1.90 28.04
C LEU A 193 -29.96 0.79 27.27
N LEU A 194 -29.94 0.85 25.94
CA LEU A 194 -30.61 -0.12 25.08
C LEU A 194 -29.99 -1.52 25.19
N SER A 195 -28.67 -1.60 25.35
CA SER A 195 -27.98 -2.89 25.56
C SER A 195 -28.37 -3.53 26.89
N VAL A 196 -28.49 -2.74 27.96
CA VAL A 196 -28.99 -3.20 29.27
C VAL A 196 -30.44 -3.67 29.17
N LEU A 197 -31.31 -2.87 28.54
CA LEU A 197 -32.71 -3.23 28.32
C LEU A 197 -32.84 -4.57 27.59
N GLY A 198 -32.09 -4.76 26.49
CA GLY A 198 -32.09 -6.03 25.76
C GLY A 198 -31.67 -7.23 26.60
N HIS A 199 -30.65 -7.08 27.44
CA HIS A 199 -30.19 -8.17 28.31
C HIS A 199 -31.17 -8.47 29.46
N ILE A 200 -31.86 -7.45 29.99
CA ILE A 200 -32.93 -7.63 30.97
C ILE A 200 -34.09 -8.41 30.33
N MET A 201 -34.54 -7.98 29.14
CA MET A 201 -35.62 -8.67 28.40
C MET A 201 -35.27 -10.13 28.10
N TYR A 202 -34.06 -10.40 27.61
CA TYR A 202 -33.56 -11.76 27.40
C TYR A 202 -33.66 -12.61 28.68
N ARG A 203 -33.14 -12.13 29.81
CA ARG A 203 -33.12 -12.90 31.06
C ARG A 203 -34.52 -13.15 31.63
N LEU A 204 -35.42 -12.17 31.54
CA LEU A 204 -36.80 -12.32 31.98
C LEU A 204 -37.57 -13.38 31.18
N MET A 205 -37.22 -13.57 29.90
CA MET A 205 -37.81 -14.60 29.04
C MET A 205 -37.17 -15.98 29.22
N ASP A 206 -35.88 -16.05 29.59
CA ASP A 206 -35.16 -17.32 29.85
C ASP A 206 -35.64 -17.99 31.17
N GLU A 207 -36.14 -17.22 32.14
CA GLU A 207 -36.65 -17.72 33.43
C GLU A 207 -38.16 -18.05 33.46
N SER A 208 -38.87 -17.96 32.32
CA SER A 208 -40.27 -18.41 32.24
C SER A 208 -40.37 -19.95 32.36
N PRO A 209 -41.24 -20.54 33.20
CA PRO A 209 -41.46 -21.98 33.20
C PRO A 209 -42.05 -22.42 31.84
N PRO A 210 -41.68 -23.61 31.33
CA PRO A 210 -42.14 -24.10 30.04
C PRO A 210 -43.60 -24.57 30.13
N GLU A 211 -44.56 -23.65 30.14
CA GLU A 211 -45.97 -23.96 29.95
C GLU A 211 -46.39 -23.58 28.54
N GLN A 212 -46.28 -24.53 27.61
CA GLN A 212 -47.21 -24.76 26.47
C GLN A 212 -46.68 -25.88 25.54
N GLN A 213 -46.68 -27.12 26.04
CA GLN A 213 -46.64 -28.33 25.19
C GLN A 213 -47.75 -29.35 25.54
N GLN A 214 -48.83 -28.92 26.21
CA GLN A 214 -49.97 -29.80 26.54
C GLN A 214 -51.34 -29.22 26.18
N GLN A 215 -51.46 -28.54 25.03
CA GLN A 215 -52.77 -28.33 24.38
C GLN A 215 -52.70 -28.66 22.88
N GLN A 216 -52.33 -29.89 22.58
CA GLN A 216 -52.59 -30.53 21.28
C GLN A 216 -52.80 -32.04 21.48
N GLN A 217 -53.71 -32.42 22.38
CA GLN A 217 -54.25 -33.78 22.46
C GLN A 217 -55.48 -33.81 23.36
N GLN A 218 -56.58 -33.20 22.92
CA GLN A 218 -57.93 -33.71 23.15
C GLN A 218 -58.97 -32.87 22.39
N GLU A 219 -59.92 -33.58 21.79
CA GLU A 219 -61.18 -33.13 21.20
C GLU A 219 -61.16 -32.63 19.74
N THR A 220 -61.03 -33.59 18.83
CA THR A 220 -62.12 -33.81 17.86
C THR A 220 -63.36 -34.25 18.62
N ASP A 221 -64.33 -33.35 18.80
CA ASP A 221 -65.74 -33.60 18.49
C ASP A 221 -66.54 -32.34 18.81
N ALA A 222 -67.00 -31.69 17.75
CA ALA A 222 -67.99 -30.65 17.82
C ALA A 222 -69.37 -31.29 17.96
N THR A 223 -70.20 -30.82 18.89
CA THR A 223 -71.63 -30.56 18.64
C THR A 223 -72.27 -29.75 19.77
N ASP A 224 -73.04 -28.74 19.34
CA ASP A 224 -74.22 -28.14 19.96
C ASP A 224 -74.14 -27.03 21.05
N ASN A 225 -74.48 -25.81 20.59
CA ASN A 225 -75.65 -25.00 20.99
C ASN A 225 -75.92 -24.77 22.49
N ASN A 226 -75.73 -23.55 23.01
CA ASN A 226 -76.71 -22.43 22.99
C ASN A 226 -76.26 -21.28 23.94
N PRO A 227 -76.82 -20.05 23.79
CA PRO A 227 -76.33 -18.82 24.41
C PRO A 227 -77.11 -18.44 25.68
N ALA A 228 -76.45 -17.81 26.66
CA ALA A 228 -77.13 -16.91 27.62
C ALA A 228 -76.15 -16.02 28.41
N ALA A 229 -76.44 -14.72 28.31
CA ALA A 229 -76.11 -13.57 29.16
C ALA A 229 -75.53 -13.78 30.57
N ALA A 230 -74.65 -12.86 31.00
CA ALA A 230 -74.91 -11.95 32.13
C ALA A 230 -73.72 -10.99 32.44
N THR A 231 -73.97 -9.70 32.21
CA THR A 231 -73.67 -8.53 33.09
C THR A 231 -72.27 -8.28 33.68
N LEU A 232 -71.70 -7.13 33.28
CA LEU A 232 -70.83 -6.27 34.11
C LEU A 232 -71.55 -5.83 35.41
N PRO A 233 -70.81 -5.49 36.48
CA PRO A 233 -70.66 -4.07 36.83
C PRO A 233 -69.26 -3.66 37.34
N PRO A 234 -68.98 -2.34 37.46
CA PRO A 234 -67.67 -1.78 37.75
C PRO A 234 -67.46 -1.39 39.23
N ALA A 235 -66.19 -1.12 39.54
CA ALA A 235 -65.65 -0.32 40.65
C ALA A 235 -65.60 -0.93 42.07
N ALA A 236 -64.38 -1.04 42.61
CA ALA A 236 -64.06 -0.66 43.99
C ALA A 236 -62.55 -0.44 44.15
N ALA A 237 -62.18 0.75 44.61
CA ALA A 237 -60.85 1.12 45.05
C ALA A 237 -60.60 0.69 46.50
N ALA A 238 -59.31 0.50 46.80
CA ALA A 238 -58.64 0.54 48.11
C ALA A 238 -59.05 -0.50 49.18
N THR A 239 -58.08 -1.34 49.61
CA THR A 239 -57.54 -1.40 50.99
C THR A 239 -56.44 -2.49 51.11
N LEU A 240 -55.23 -2.01 51.42
CA LEU A 240 -54.11 -2.57 52.21
C LEU A 240 -53.82 -4.09 52.29
N CYS A 241 -52.60 -4.41 51.84
CA CYS A 241 -51.54 -5.17 52.52
C CYS A 241 -51.84 -6.54 53.18
N ASN A 242 -51.46 -7.63 52.49
CA ASN A 242 -50.42 -8.57 52.95
C ASN A 242 -50.14 -9.66 51.89
N GLY A 243 -48.87 -10.02 51.73
CA GLY A 243 -48.42 -11.23 51.00
C GLY A 243 -47.96 -11.01 49.56
N GLY A 244 -46.70 -11.38 49.29
CA GLY A 244 -46.13 -11.72 47.98
C GLY A 244 -46.03 -10.62 46.91
N ILE A 245 -45.01 -10.71 46.04
CA ILE A 245 -45.18 -10.26 44.66
C ILE A 245 -46.20 -11.24 44.06
N ASP A 246 -47.36 -10.75 43.63
CA ASP A 246 -48.38 -11.55 42.97
C ASP A 246 -47.79 -12.14 41.68
N ALA A 247 -47.98 -13.45 41.45
CA ALA A 247 -47.66 -14.11 40.20
C ALA A 247 -48.24 -13.35 38.99
N ALA A 248 -49.38 -12.67 39.13
CA ALA A 248 -49.98 -11.83 38.11
C ALA A 248 -49.16 -10.58 37.74
N THR A 249 -48.34 -10.04 38.66
CA THR A 249 -47.43 -8.92 38.34
C THR A 249 -46.22 -9.41 37.56
N VAL A 250 -45.62 -10.54 37.96
CA VAL A 250 -44.55 -11.20 37.21
C VAL A 250 -45.06 -11.64 35.83
N GLN A 251 -46.28 -12.17 35.77
CA GLN A 251 -46.97 -12.57 34.55
C GLN A 251 -47.38 -11.37 33.68
N GLN A 252 -47.69 -10.20 34.26
CA GLN A 252 -47.86 -8.93 33.54
C GLN A 252 -46.55 -8.43 32.93
N LEU A 253 -45.42 -8.54 33.66
CA LEU A 253 -44.11 -8.15 33.15
C LEU A 253 -43.62 -9.10 32.06
N GLN A 254 -43.83 -10.41 32.24
CA GLN A 254 -43.56 -11.44 31.23
C GLN A 254 -44.48 -11.29 30.01
N SER A 255 -45.77 -10.99 30.20
CA SER A 255 -46.69 -10.74 29.08
C SER A 255 -46.45 -9.41 28.39
N ALA A 256 -45.97 -8.37 29.06
CA ALA A 256 -45.53 -7.12 28.43
C ALA A 256 -44.24 -7.32 27.61
N ALA A 257 -43.27 -8.07 28.13
CA ALA A 257 -42.08 -8.49 27.39
C ALA A 257 -42.44 -9.39 26.18
N ALA A 258 -43.39 -10.32 26.36
CA ALA A 258 -43.89 -11.19 25.29
C ALA A 258 -44.76 -10.45 24.27
N ALA A 259 -45.53 -9.44 24.68
CA ALA A 259 -46.37 -8.61 23.80
C ALA A 259 -45.54 -7.63 22.95
N GLY A 260 -44.44 -7.11 23.49
CA GLY A 260 -43.48 -6.26 22.76
C GLY A 260 -42.65 -7.00 21.71
N MET A 261 -42.44 -8.31 21.87
CA MET A 261 -41.60 -9.15 21.02
C MET A 261 -42.29 -10.42 20.50
N GLN A 262 -43.58 -10.34 20.12
CA GLN A 262 -44.41 -11.48 19.67
C GLN A 262 -43.83 -12.38 18.53
N ARG A 263 -42.66 -12.06 17.96
CA ARG A 263 -42.06 -12.77 16.83
C ARG A 263 -40.59 -13.17 16.97
N CYS A 264 -39.86 -12.80 18.03
CA CYS A 264 -38.43 -13.16 18.13
C CYS A 264 -38.10 -14.25 19.15
N PRO A 265 -37.48 -15.36 18.73
CA PRO A 265 -37.03 -16.40 19.67
C PRO A 265 -36.01 -15.84 20.66
N VAL A 266 -36.12 -16.21 21.94
CA VAL A 266 -35.20 -15.85 23.04
C VAL A 266 -33.73 -16.13 22.68
N VAL A 267 -33.50 -17.22 21.94
CA VAL A 267 -32.18 -17.64 21.44
C VAL A 267 -31.60 -16.62 20.43
N VAL A 268 -32.42 -16.04 19.57
CA VAL A 268 -32.01 -15.05 18.56
C VAL A 268 -31.63 -13.74 19.22
N LEU A 269 -32.41 -13.28 20.21
CA LEU A 269 -32.09 -12.09 21.00
C LEU A 269 -30.79 -12.27 21.80
N LYS A 270 -30.59 -13.44 22.42
CA LYS A 270 -29.34 -13.79 23.12
C LYS A 270 -28.14 -13.75 22.19
N GLN A 271 -28.26 -14.31 20.99
CA GLN A 271 -27.18 -14.33 19.99
C GLN A 271 -26.90 -12.93 19.42
N ALA A 272 -27.95 -12.13 19.17
CA ALA A 272 -27.83 -10.74 18.77
C ALA A 272 -27.04 -9.93 19.81
N LEU A 273 -27.45 -9.98 21.07
CA LEU A 273 -26.84 -9.25 22.18
C LEU A 273 -25.42 -9.73 22.51
N ALA A 274 -25.15 -11.03 22.33
CA ALA A 274 -23.79 -11.59 22.46
C ALA A 274 -22.85 -11.16 21.31
N ASN A 275 -23.39 -10.70 20.18
CA ASN A 275 -22.60 -10.20 19.05
C ASN A 275 -22.56 -8.65 18.98
N LEU A 276 -23.44 -7.96 19.71
CA LEU A 276 -23.70 -6.52 19.72
C LEU A 276 -22.87 -5.71 20.72
N PRO A 277 -21.56 -5.94 20.90
CA PRO A 277 -20.54 -4.93 20.54
C PRO A 277 -19.30 -5.53 19.86
N ASN A 278 -18.61 -4.75 19.01
CA ASN A 278 -17.39 -5.14 18.30
C ASN A 278 -16.40 -5.94 19.20
N SER A 279 -16.15 -7.20 18.84
CA SER A 279 -15.37 -8.18 19.63
C SER A 279 -14.00 -7.64 20.09
N ASN A 280 -13.41 -6.76 19.28
CA ASN A 280 -12.06 -6.26 19.53
C ASN A 280 -11.98 -4.97 20.37
N THR A 281 -13.09 -4.29 20.70
CA THR A 281 -13.02 -2.92 21.28
C THR A 281 -13.87 -2.66 22.54
N GLU A 282 -14.93 -3.42 22.83
CA GLU A 282 -15.86 -3.07 23.93
C GLU A 282 -16.26 -4.21 24.87
N TYR A 283 -15.33 -5.12 25.17
CA TYR A 283 -15.50 -6.15 26.22
C TYR A 283 -16.06 -5.56 27.53
N MET A 284 -15.58 -4.39 27.93
CA MET A 284 -16.01 -3.72 29.15
C MET A 284 -17.49 -3.34 29.17
N LEU A 285 -18.01 -2.86 28.04
CA LEU A 285 -19.43 -2.52 27.93
C LEU A 285 -20.27 -3.78 28.12
N ARG A 286 -19.91 -4.90 27.45
CA ARG A 286 -20.59 -6.19 27.62
C ARG A 286 -20.63 -6.65 29.08
N THR A 287 -19.49 -6.55 29.79
CA THR A 287 -19.38 -6.99 31.19
C THR A 287 -20.24 -6.13 32.11
N VAL A 288 -20.20 -4.80 31.95
CA VAL A 288 -21.01 -3.87 32.73
C VAL A 288 -22.51 -4.10 32.45
N VAL A 289 -22.90 -4.19 31.18
CA VAL A 289 -24.27 -4.47 30.75
C VAL A 289 -24.79 -5.78 31.35
N SER A 290 -24.01 -6.86 31.27
CA SER A 290 -24.41 -8.17 31.79
C SER A 290 -24.55 -8.18 33.32
N LYS A 291 -23.65 -7.49 34.04
CA LYS A 291 -23.69 -7.35 35.51
C LYS A 291 -24.90 -6.52 35.95
N LEU A 292 -25.18 -5.40 35.28
CA LEU A 292 -26.34 -4.55 35.54
C LEU A 292 -27.64 -5.28 35.27
N ALA A 293 -27.76 -5.94 34.11
CA ALA A 293 -28.94 -6.73 33.78
C ALA A 293 -29.18 -7.88 34.77
N GLN A 294 -28.12 -8.57 35.22
CA GLN A 294 -28.22 -9.63 36.21
C GLN A 294 -28.74 -9.13 37.55
N SER A 295 -28.14 -8.05 38.08
CA SER A 295 -28.55 -7.46 39.36
C SER A 295 -29.98 -6.93 39.30
N TYR A 296 -30.33 -6.26 38.21
CA TYR A 296 -31.67 -5.75 37.98
C TYR A 296 -32.71 -6.88 37.96
N THR A 297 -32.46 -7.93 37.18
CA THR A 297 -33.35 -9.11 37.08
C THR A 297 -33.49 -9.80 38.44
N THR A 298 -32.38 -10.00 39.16
CA THR A 298 -32.39 -10.64 40.49
C THR A 298 -33.19 -9.81 41.50
N GLN A 299 -33.05 -8.49 41.49
CA GLN A 299 -33.79 -7.58 42.39
C GLN A 299 -35.29 -7.53 42.06
N VAL A 300 -35.65 -7.53 40.77
CA VAL A 300 -37.05 -7.63 40.32
C VAL A 300 -37.71 -8.94 40.77
N LEU A 301 -36.96 -10.05 40.80
CA LEU A 301 -37.47 -11.36 41.22
C LEU A 301 -37.49 -11.55 42.75
N THR A 302 -36.83 -10.70 43.55
CA THR A 302 -36.61 -10.94 45.00
C THR A 302 -37.18 -9.89 45.98
N ASN A 303 -37.53 -8.65 45.58
CA ASN A 303 -37.78 -7.54 46.53
C ASN A 303 -39.24 -7.03 46.73
N ASN A 304 -39.50 -6.48 47.93
CA ASN A 304 -40.79 -5.97 48.43
C ASN A 304 -41.16 -4.55 47.92
N LYS A 305 -42.37 -4.44 47.33
CA LYS A 305 -43.34 -3.34 47.12
C LYS A 305 -42.92 -1.87 46.87
N THR A 306 -41.84 -1.30 47.42
CA THR A 306 -41.50 0.14 47.26
C THR A 306 -40.42 0.42 46.22
N GLU A 307 -39.40 -0.43 46.11
CA GLU A 307 -38.39 -0.34 45.05
C GLU A 307 -38.94 -0.86 43.70
N CYS A 308 -39.89 -1.81 43.74
CA CYS A 308 -40.59 -2.34 42.58
C CYS A 308 -41.37 -1.30 41.76
N ALA A 309 -41.83 -0.19 42.37
CA ALA A 309 -42.59 0.84 41.63
C ALA A 309 -41.68 1.67 40.71
N MET A 310 -40.46 1.99 41.15
CA MET A 310 -39.46 2.64 40.30
C MET A 310 -38.86 1.67 39.27
N MET A 311 -38.75 0.39 39.62
CA MET A 311 -38.30 -0.70 38.72
C MET A 311 -39.35 -1.07 37.65
N ALA A 312 -40.65 -1.03 37.98
CA ALA A 312 -41.73 -1.18 37.01
C ALA A 312 -41.79 0.02 36.05
N ALA A 313 -41.45 1.23 36.51
CA ALA A 313 -41.30 2.40 35.65
C ALA A 313 -40.12 2.29 34.66
N ALA A 314 -39.07 1.55 35.00
CA ALA A 314 -37.98 1.24 34.08
C ALA A 314 -38.32 0.14 33.05
N LEU A 315 -39.39 -0.64 33.26
CA LEU A 315 -40.02 -1.47 32.22
C LEU A 315 -41.09 -0.71 31.41
N ALA A 316 -41.45 0.51 31.83
CA ALA A 316 -42.23 1.45 31.03
C ALA A 316 -41.38 2.23 30.00
N TRP A 317 -40.11 1.83 29.81
CA TRP A 317 -39.28 2.33 28.70
C TRP A 317 -39.96 1.99 27.38
N GLN A 318 -40.42 3.02 26.66
CA GLN A 318 -40.90 2.83 25.31
C GLN A 318 -39.75 2.30 24.46
N LEU A 319 -39.93 1.12 23.86
CA LEU A 319 -38.99 0.58 22.88
C LEU A 319 -38.77 1.62 21.77
N PRO A 320 -37.56 1.69 21.18
CA PRO A 320 -37.26 2.66 20.13
C PRO A 320 -38.31 2.62 19.01
N GLY A 321 -39.09 3.70 18.88
CA GLY A 321 -40.11 3.81 17.85
C GLY A 321 -39.52 4.10 16.47
N ALA A 322 -40.38 4.13 15.44
CA ALA A 322 -39.98 4.44 14.07
C ALA A 322 -39.29 5.82 13.95
N GLU A 323 -39.73 6.81 14.72
CA GLU A 323 -39.14 8.17 14.75
C GLU A 323 -37.71 8.16 15.31
N THR A 324 -37.47 7.41 16.39
CA THR A 324 -36.13 7.24 16.98
C THR A 324 -35.17 6.58 15.98
N ILE A 325 -35.63 5.52 15.31
CA ILE A 325 -34.83 4.83 14.28
C ILE A 325 -34.50 5.77 13.12
N LYS A 326 -35.47 6.54 12.63
CA LYS A 326 -35.25 7.52 11.54
C LYS A 326 -34.30 8.64 11.96
N ALA A 327 -34.35 9.09 13.21
CA ALA A 327 -33.43 10.08 13.74
C ALA A 327 -31.99 9.56 13.82
N VAL A 328 -31.79 8.33 14.28
CA VAL A 328 -30.46 7.69 14.32
C VAL A 328 -29.89 7.46 12.90
N ILE A 329 -30.73 7.04 11.95
CA ILE A 329 -30.34 6.90 10.54
C ILE A 329 -29.88 8.25 9.98
N ASN A 330 -30.68 9.30 10.16
CA ASN A 330 -30.31 10.65 9.73
C ASN A 330 -28.98 11.10 10.33
N MET A 331 -28.75 10.83 11.63
CA MET A 331 -27.53 11.21 12.31
C MET A 331 -26.30 10.50 11.75
N ALA A 332 -26.39 9.18 11.52
CA ALA A 332 -25.32 8.42 10.87
C ALA A 332 -25.07 8.91 9.43
N TRP A 333 -26.13 9.19 8.68
CA TRP A 333 -26.08 9.60 7.28
C TRP A 333 -25.45 10.99 7.11
N VAL A 334 -25.80 11.94 7.97
CA VAL A 334 -25.20 13.28 7.94
C VAL A 334 -23.75 13.25 8.44
N ALA A 335 -23.48 12.52 9.53
CA ALA A 335 -22.15 12.42 10.12
C ALA A 335 -21.11 11.84 9.14
N ARG A 336 -21.49 10.93 8.22
CA ARG A 336 -20.54 10.40 7.21
C ARG A 336 -19.93 11.47 6.29
N SER A 337 -20.56 12.63 6.15
CA SER A 337 -20.12 13.73 5.29
C SER A 337 -19.41 14.87 6.02
N GLY A 338 -19.38 14.84 7.36
CA GLY A 338 -18.84 15.92 8.18
C GLY A 338 -19.74 17.15 8.32
N ASN A 339 -20.99 17.11 7.85
CA ASN A 339 -21.90 18.26 7.80
C ASN A 339 -23.07 18.16 8.80
N LEU A 340 -22.81 18.03 10.12
CA LEU A 340 -23.87 17.94 11.15
C LEU A 340 -24.92 19.07 11.13
N HIS A 341 -24.65 20.19 10.44
CA HIS A 341 -25.64 21.24 10.18
C HIS A 341 -26.85 20.79 9.34
N LEU A 342 -26.73 19.70 8.58
CA LEU A 342 -27.80 19.21 7.71
C LEU A 342 -28.80 18.30 8.44
N LEU A 343 -28.69 18.13 9.76
CA LEU A 343 -29.64 17.34 10.56
C LEU A 343 -31.08 17.87 10.48
N ASP A 344 -31.25 19.18 10.27
CA ASP A 344 -32.56 19.85 10.23
C ASP A 344 -33.16 19.97 8.80
N VAL A 345 -32.51 19.38 7.79
CA VAL A 345 -32.99 19.47 6.40
C VAL A 345 -34.22 18.58 6.20
N ALA A 346 -35.34 19.18 5.81
CA ALA A 346 -36.63 18.52 5.67
C ALA A 346 -36.73 17.60 4.43
N ASP A 347 -35.94 17.85 3.39
CA ASP A 347 -35.96 17.10 2.12
C ASP A 347 -34.75 16.16 2.01
N LYS A 348 -35.00 14.87 2.25
CA LYS A 348 -33.97 13.83 2.37
C LYS A 348 -33.44 13.37 1.02
N ASP A 349 -34.15 13.62 -0.08
CA ASP A 349 -33.70 13.26 -1.44
C ASP A 349 -32.59 14.19 -1.94
N GLN A 350 -32.52 15.44 -1.45
CA GLN A 350 -31.43 16.39 -1.73
C GLN A 350 -30.15 16.12 -0.92
N LEU A 351 -30.18 15.19 0.03
CA LEU A 351 -29.03 14.86 0.87
C LEU A 351 -27.97 14.12 0.04
N HIS A 352 -28.36 13.12 -0.77
CA HIS A 352 -27.45 12.30 -1.58
C HIS A 352 -26.49 13.16 -2.44
N ASP A 353 -27.04 14.12 -3.19
CA ASP A 353 -26.28 15.01 -4.09
C ASP A 353 -25.31 15.95 -3.36
N ARG A 354 -25.65 16.39 -2.13
CA ARG A 354 -24.84 17.35 -1.35
C ARG A 354 -23.72 16.69 -0.53
N LEU A 355 -23.66 15.35 -0.47
CA LEU A 355 -22.77 14.61 0.43
C LEU A 355 -21.58 13.93 -0.28
N ILE A 356 -21.36 14.21 -1.57
CA ILE A 356 -20.29 13.59 -2.38
C ILE A 356 -18.95 14.35 -2.24
N GLU A 357 -18.95 15.63 -1.84
CA GLU A 357 -17.78 16.51 -2.01
C GLU A 357 -16.90 16.74 -0.75
N ASN A 358 -17.33 16.37 0.47
CA ASN A 358 -16.60 16.73 1.70
C ASN A 358 -15.99 15.53 2.46
N ALA A 359 -14.79 15.73 3.01
CA ALA A 359 -14.12 14.77 3.89
C ALA A 359 -14.50 15.00 5.37
N ALA A 360 -15.06 13.99 6.02
CA ALA A 360 -15.48 14.04 7.43
C ALA A 360 -14.27 14.15 8.39
N GLN A 361 -14.41 14.93 9.47
CA GLN A 361 -13.40 15.02 10.52
C GLN A 361 -13.40 13.76 11.41
N HIS A 362 -12.36 13.58 12.24
CA HIS A 362 -12.24 12.39 13.10
C HIS A 362 -13.45 12.18 14.01
N ASP A 363 -13.98 13.25 14.60
CA ASP A 363 -15.09 13.17 15.54
C ASP A 363 -16.43 12.85 14.84
N ASP A 364 -16.61 13.32 13.60
CA ASP A 364 -17.76 12.95 12.76
C ASP A 364 -17.79 11.46 12.46
N ILE A 365 -16.61 10.87 12.22
CA ILE A 365 -16.46 9.42 12.00
C ILE A 365 -16.85 8.65 13.27
N LEU A 366 -16.49 9.15 14.46
CA LEU A 366 -16.90 8.52 15.73
C LEU A 366 -18.41 8.59 15.94
N VAL A 367 -19.03 9.74 15.69
CA VAL A 367 -20.49 9.91 15.77
C VAL A 367 -21.20 8.95 14.83
N CYS A 368 -20.75 8.86 13.57
CA CYS A 368 -21.32 7.95 12.59
C CYS A 368 -21.24 6.47 13.05
N ARG A 369 -20.10 6.06 13.61
CA ARG A 369 -19.90 4.68 14.07
C ARG A 369 -20.80 4.32 15.25
N GLU A 370 -20.84 5.17 16.27
CA GLU A 370 -21.73 4.95 17.42
C GLU A 370 -23.20 4.96 17.01
N ALA A 371 -23.60 5.85 16.09
CA ALA A 371 -24.96 5.89 15.56
C ALA A 371 -25.35 4.59 14.85
N LEU A 372 -24.45 4.01 14.05
CA LEU A 372 -24.69 2.72 13.40
C LEU A 372 -24.83 1.57 14.41
N GLU A 373 -24.05 1.57 15.49
CA GLU A 373 -24.18 0.55 16.55
C GLU A 373 -25.49 0.70 17.34
N VAL A 374 -25.87 1.94 17.69
CA VAL A 374 -27.17 2.24 18.31
C VAL A 374 -28.33 1.82 17.41
N LEU A 375 -28.21 2.04 16.09
CA LEU A 375 -29.21 1.61 15.11
C LEU A 375 -29.39 0.09 15.12
N THR A 376 -28.30 -0.68 15.11
CA THR A 376 -28.36 -2.15 15.18
C THR A 376 -29.06 -2.62 16.46
N VAL A 377 -28.69 -2.09 17.62
CA VAL A 377 -29.33 -2.45 18.90
C VAL A 377 -30.81 -2.07 18.89
N SER A 378 -31.16 -0.89 18.38
CA SER A 378 -32.55 -0.42 18.29
C SER A 378 -33.42 -1.32 17.42
N LEU A 379 -32.92 -1.75 16.27
CA LEU A 379 -33.62 -2.65 15.35
C LEU A 379 -33.77 -4.06 15.89
N VAL A 380 -32.79 -4.56 16.66
CA VAL A 380 -32.87 -5.86 17.35
C VAL A 380 -33.96 -5.85 18.44
N LEU A 381 -34.13 -4.73 19.15
CA LEU A 381 -35.16 -4.57 20.18
C LEU A 381 -36.57 -4.33 19.58
N SER A 382 -36.65 -3.82 18.35
CA SER A 382 -37.90 -3.48 17.65
C SER A 382 -37.97 -4.11 16.25
N PRO A 383 -38.09 -5.46 16.14
CA PRO A 383 -38.02 -6.17 14.86
C PRO A 383 -39.14 -5.79 13.88
N ASN A 384 -40.31 -5.38 14.38
CA ASN A 384 -41.43 -4.93 13.54
C ASN A 384 -41.09 -3.66 12.74
N CYS A 385 -40.21 -2.80 13.26
CA CYS A 385 -39.75 -1.60 12.56
C CYS A 385 -38.83 -1.94 11.38
N LEU A 386 -38.04 -3.02 11.47
CA LEU A 386 -37.14 -3.44 10.41
C LEU A 386 -37.90 -3.86 9.14
N GLU A 387 -39.01 -4.59 9.28
CA GLU A 387 -39.83 -5.02 8.13
C GLU A 387 -40.46 -3.85 7.37
N SER A 388 -40.83 -2.78 8.09
CA SER A 388 -41.31 -1.54 7.49
C SER A 388 -40.17 -0.75 6.85
N LEU A 389 -39.03 -0.63 7.54
CA LEU A 389 -37.89 0.18 7.13
C LEU A 389 -37.25 -0.32 5.83
N ILE A 390 -37.08 -1.64 5.67
CA ILE A 390 -36.46 -2.23 4.46
C ILE A 390 -37.25 -1.92 3.18
N ARG A 391 -38.55 -1.63 3.29
CA ARG A 391 -39.42 -1.25 2.17
C ARG A 391 -39.33 0.23 1.81
N GLU A 392 -38.75 1.07 2.68
CA GLU A 392 -38.62 2.50 2.42
C GLU A 392 -37.41 2.78 1.48
N PRO A 393 -37.57 3.60 0.41
CA PRO A 393 -36.45 3.95 -0.48
C PRO A 393 -35.27 4.59 0.23
N MET A 394 -35.52 5.35 1.30
CA MET A 394 -34.46 6.00 2.08
C MET A 394 -33.48 5.01 2.71
N TRP A 395 -33.93 3.81 3.08
CA TRP A 395 -33.09 2.76 3.66
C TRP A 395 -32.07 2.23 2.64
N GLN A 396 -32.54 2.06 1.41
CA GLN A 396 -31.76 1.60 0.28
C GLN A 396 -30.62 2.58 -0.04
N THR A 397 -30.96 3.86 -0.22
CA THR A 397 -29.97 4.91 -0.48
C THR A 397 -28.99 5.06 0.68
N PHE A 398 -29.46 5.00 1.93
CA PHE A 398 -28.60 5.06 3.13
C PHE A 398 -27.51 3.99 3.14
N ILE A 399 -27.85 2.75 2.77
CA ILE A 399 -26.87 1.65 2.70
C ILE A 399 -25.80 1.95 1.65
N ILE A 400 -26.20 2.35 0.44
CA ILE A 400 -25.27 2.60 -0.67
C ILE A 400 -24.37 3.79 -0.38
N ASP A 401 -24.91 4.86 0.20
CA ASP A 401 -24.17 6.04 0.59
C ASP A 401 -23.05 5.75 1.58
N LEU A 402 -23.31 4.85 2.54
CA LEU A 402 -22.32 4.43 3.52
C LEU A 402 -21.33 3.39 3.00
N LEU A 403 -21.71 2.56 2.03
CA LEU A 403 -20.86 1.49 1.50
C LEU A 403 -20.01 1.92 0.29
N LEU A 404 -20.46 2.89 -0.52
CA LEU A 404 -19.80 3.31 -1.76
C LEU A 404 -19.39 4.79 -1.72
N CYS A 405 -20.31 5.69 -1.33
CA CYS A 405 -20.09 7.13 -1.42
C CYS A 405 -19.27 7.70 -0.24
N ALA A 406 -19.15 6.98 0.87
CA ALA A 406 -18.37 7.42 2.02
C ALA A 406 -16.87 7.38 1.74
N ASN A 407 -16.21 8.55 1.77
CA ASN A 407 -14.77 8.69 1.53
C ASN A 407 -13.90 8.00 2.59
N ASN A 408 -14.39 7.85 3.82
CA ASN A 408 -13.64 7.25 4.92
C ASN A 408 -13.86 5.73 5.03
N ARG A 409 -12.79 4.95 4.87
CA ARG A 409 -12.83 3.49 4.98
C ARG A 409 -13.35 2.97 6.33
N SER A 410 -13.04 3.65 7.45
CA SER A 410 -13.50 3.21 8.78
C SER A 410 -15.02 3.27 8.92
N VAL A 411 -15.68 4.23 8.26
CA VAL A 411 -17.14 4.32 8.20
C VAL A 411 -17.70 3.15 7.41
N ARG A 412 -17.13 2.88 6.22
CA ARG A 412 -17.56 1.75 5.36
C ARG A 412 -17.43 0.40 6.07
N VAL A 413 -16.30 0.14 6.72
CA VAL A 413 -16.07 -1.10 7.49
C VAL A 413 -17.10 -1.25 8.62
N SER A 414 -17.38 -0.15 9.34
CA SER A 414 -18.40 -0.18 10.40
C SER A 414 -19.80 -0.43 9.82
N ALA A 415 -20.13 0.17 8.68
CA ALA A 415 -21.38 -0.07 7.98
C ALA A 415 -21.53 -1.54 7.55
N VAL A 416 -20.46 -2.18 7.04
CA VAL A 416 -20.47 -3.63 6.73
C VAL A 416 -20.79 -4.47 7.96
N GLU A 417 -20.12 -4.22 9.09
CA GLU A 417 -20.36 -4.97 10.33
C GLU A 417 -21.80 -4.81 10.83
N GLN A 418 -22.31 -3.58 10.85
CA GLN A 418 -23.65 -3.28 11.36
C GLN A 418 -24.75 -3.76 10.42
N PHE A 419 -24.64 -3.54 9.10
CA PHE A 419 -25.64 -4.03 8.14
C PHE A 419 -25.67 -5.55 8.03
N LEU A 420 -24.52 -6.22 8.17
CA LEU A 420 -24.49 -7.67 8.28
C LEU A 420 -25.28 -8.13 9.51
N MET A 421 -25.09 -7.49 10.66
CA MET A 421 -25.83 -7.83 11.87
C MET A 421 -27.33 -7.58 11.70
N ILE A 422 -27.72 -6.40 11.23
CA ILE A 422 -29.13 -6.06 10.98
C ILE A 422 -29.81 -7.08 10.05
N SER A 423 -29.11 -7.52 9.00
CA SER A 423 -29.66 -8.45 8.01
C SER A 423 -29.69 -9.91 8.46
N THR A 424 -28.89 -10.30 9.46
CA THR A 424 -28.73 -11.70 9.90
C THR A 424 -29.40 -12.00 11.25
N LEU A 425 -29.77 -10.97 12.02
CA LEU A 425 -30.37 -11.11 13.36
C LEU A 425 -31.91 -11.07 13.37
N GLY A 426 -32.55 -10.96 12.21
CA GLY A 426 -34.02 -10.95 12.10
C GLY A 426 -34.65 -12.30 12.43
N CYS A 427 -35.83 -12.29 13.03
CA CYS A 427 -36.61 -13.49 13.34
C CYS A 427 -37.21 -14.16 12.08
N SER A 428 -37.13 -13.48 10.91
CA SER A 428 -37.54 -13.98 9.58
C SER A 428 -36.36 -13.96 8.60
N GLN A 429 -36.36 -14.87 7.62
CA GLN A 429 -35.34 -14.91 6.55
C GLN A 429 -35.51 -13.81 5.48
N HIS A 430 -36.61 -13.03 5.56
CA HIS A 430 -37.03 -12.07 4.55
C HIS A 430 -36.13 -10.81 4.46
N PRO A 431 -35.68 -10.17 5.57
CA PRO A 431 -34.69 -9.09 5.55
C PRO A 431 -33.39 -9.46 4.83
N LEU A 432 -32.88 -10.67 5.06
CA LEU A 432 -31.67 -11.18 4.43
C LEU A 432 -31.84 -11.30 2.91
N GLN A 433 -32.95 -11.90 2.46
CA GLN A 433 -33.24 -12.05 1.03
C GLN A 433 -33.40 -10.71 0.32
N LEU A 434 -34.16 -9.77 0.90
CA LEU A 434 -34.34 -8.44 0.32
C LEU A 434 -33.03 -7.65 0.24
N SER A 435 -32.18 -7.74 1.27
CA SER A 435 -30.87 -7.08 1.28
C SER A 435 -29.96 -7.62 0.17
N ILE A 436 -29.92 -8.95 0.00
CA ILE A 436 -29.17 -9.58 -1.10
C ILE A 436 -29.71 -9.12 -2.47
N VAL A 437 -31.03 -9.18 -2.68
CA VAL A 437 -31.67 -8.78 -3.94
C VAL A 437 -31.39 -7.31 -4.26
N TYR A 438 -31.50 -6.44 -3.25
CA TYR A 438 -31.24 -5.01 -3.41
C TYR A 438 -29.79 -4.74 -3.79
N LEU A 439 -28.81 -5.31 -3.06
CA LEU A 439 -27.40 -5.14 -3.40
C LEU A 439 -27.13 -5.62 -4.85
N PHE A 440 -27.60 -6.80 -5.25
CA PHE A 440 -27.47 -7.25 -6.65
C PHE A 440 -28.08 -6.28 -7.69
N SER A 441 -29.10 -5.48 -7.34
CA SER A 441 -29.68 -4.48 -8.25
C SER A 441 -28.77 -3.27 -8.50
N VAL A 442 -27.85 -2.98 -7.58
CA VAL A 442 -26.92 -1.84 -7.64
C VAL A 442 -25.56 -2.22 -8.26
N LEU A 443 -25.29 -3.53 -8.40
CA LEU A 443 -24.00 -4.07 -8.83
C LEU A 443 -23.47 -3.54 -10.17
N HIS A 444 -24.35 -3.24 -11.13
CA HIS A 444 -23.96 -2.75 -12.47
C HIS A 444 -24.23 -1.26 -12.69
N THR A 445 -24.52 -0.51 -11.62
CA THR A 445 -24.75 0.95 -11.67
C THR A 445 -23.72 1.65 -10.78
N MET A 446 -24.09 2.02 -9.55
CA MET A 446 -23.26 2.83 -8.65
C MET A 446 -21.91 2.19 -8.28
N VAL A 447 -21.81 0.86 -8.29
CA VAL A 447 -20.54 0.16 -8.01
C VAL A 447 -19.48 0.50 -9.07
N VAL A 448 -19.89 0.69 -10.32
CA VAL A 448 -18.97 1.05 -11.40
C VAL A 448 -18.51 2.50 -11.25
N ASP A 449 -19.42 3.41 -10.87
CA ASP A 449 -19.12 4.83 -10.67
C ASP A 449 -18.20 5.06 -9.46
N PHE A 450 -18.33 4.24 -8.41
CA PHE A 450 -17.55 4.32 -7.17
C PHE A 450 -16.58 3.13 -7.00
N ALA A 451 -16.04 2.60 -8.09
CA ALA A 451 -15.28 1.36 -8.13
C ALA A 451 -14.10 1.27 -7.14
N ARG A 452 -13.42 2.38 -6.83
CA ARG A 452 -12.30 2.37 -5.84
C ARG A 452 -12.77 2.10 -4.41
N ASN A 453 -14.00 2.46 -4.08
CA ASN A 453 -14.58 2.30 -2.75
C ASN A 453 -15.43 1.01 -2.62
N SER A 454 -15.51 0.17 -3.65
CA SER A 454 -16.45 -0.96 -3.68
C SER A 454 -16.07 -2.17 -2.82
N HIS A 455 -14.85 -2.22 -2.26
CA HIS A 455 -14.37 -3.38 -1.48
C HIS A 455 -15.34 -3.75 -0.34
N GLU A 456 -15.73 -2.78 0.48
CA GLU A 456 -16.62 -3.00 1.62
C GLU A 456 -18.04 -3.41 1.18
N TYR A 457 -18.52 -2.87 0.05
CA TYR A 457 -19.78 -3.29 -0.56
C TYR A 457 -19.77 -4.79 -0.93
N PHE A 458 -18.74 -5.26 -1.64
CA PHE A 458 -18.61 -6.67 -2.00
C PHE A 458 -18.41 -7.56 -0.77
N GLN A 459 -17.66 -7.08 0.23
CA GLN A 459 -17.48 -7.79 1.50
C GLN A 459 -18.82 -8.06 2.19
N LEU A 460 -19.72 -7.06 2.27
CA LEU A 460 -21.05 -7.26 2.84
C LEU A 460 -21.85 -8.29 2.04
N LEU A 461 -21.93 -8.13 0.71
CA LEU A 461 -22.72 -9.02 -0.14
C LEU A 461 -22.24 -10.48 -0.09
N CYS A 462 -20.93 -10.71 -0.16
CA CYS A 462 -20.33 -12.05 -0.01
C CYS A 462 -20.64 -12.66 1.36
N ARG A 463 -20.53 -11.89 2.45
CA ARG A 463 -20.83 -12.39 3.80
C ARG A 463 -22.32 -12.70 4.00
N LEU A 464 -23.22 -11.91 3.41
CA LEU A 464 -24.66 -12.19 3.42
C LEU A 464 -25.00 -13.47 2.64
N LEU A 465 -24.40 -13.68 1.47
CA LEU A 465 -24.56 -14.91 0.68
C LEU A 465 -24.03 -16.13 1.44
N ASN A 466 -22.86 -16.01 2.05
CA ASN A 466 -22.26 -17.08 2.85
C ASN A 466 -23.15 -17.45 4.05
N PHE A 467 -23.67 -16.44 4.77
CA PHE A 467 -24.58 -16.65 5.88
C PHE A 467 -25.90 -17.28 5.41
N ALA A 468 -26.45 -16.83 4.27
CA ALA A 468 -27.65 -17.41 3.67
C ALA A 468 -27.46 -18.90 3.35
N PHE A 469 -26.28 -19.29 2.83
CA PHE A 469 -25.95 -20.67 2.58
C PHE A 469 -25.86 -21.51 3.87
N ILE A 470 -25.09 -21.05 4.86
CA ILE A 470 -24.92 -21.75 6.15
C ILE A 470 -26.26 -21.91 6.88
N SER A 471 -27.14 -20.91 6.78
CA SER A 471 -28.44 -20.88 7.43
C SER A 471 -29.56 -21.59 6.64
N ASN A 472 -29.23 -22.24 5.51
CA ASN A 472 -30.18 -22.87 4.59
C ASN A 472 -31.31 -21.93 4.14
N CYS A 473 -31.01 -20.64 3.94
CA CYS A 473 -31.96 -19.67 3.41
C CYS A 473 -32.11 -19.90 1.89
N PRO A 474 -33.33 -20.11 1.37
CA PRO A 474 -33.53 -20.36 -0.06
C PRO A 474 -33.21 -19.10 -0.87
N LEU A 475 -32.42 -19.27 -1.93
CA LEU A 475 -32.10 -18.24 -2.91
C LEU A 475 -32.48 -18.75 -4.32
N PRO A 476 -33.75 -18.60 -4.74
CA PRO A 476 -34.26 -19.26 -5.95
C PRO A 476 -33.57 -18.83 -7.25
N ASN A 477 -33.01 -17.62 -7.29
CA ASN A 477 -32.33 -17.07 -8.48
C ASN A 477 -30.81 -17.29 -8.49
N ALA A 478 -30.25 -18.09 -7.58
CA ALA A 478 -28.80 -18.26 -7.42
C ALA A 478 -28.09 -18.69 -8.72
N GLU A 479 -28.66 -19.65 -9.46
CA GLU A 479 -28.09 -20.12 -10.75
C GLU A 479 -28.09 -19.00 -11.81
N THR A 480 -29.15 -18.20 -11.87
CA THR A 480 -29.25 -17.07 -12.82
C THR A 480 -28.24 -15.98 -12.50
N LEU A 481 -28.07 -15.65 -11.20
CA LEU A 481 -27.07 -14.70 -10.75
C LEU A 481 -25.65 -15.19 -11.06
N LEU A 482 -25.34 -16.46 -10.76
CA LEU A 482 -24.03 -17.05 -11.06
C LEU A 482 -23.70 -16.99 -12.55
N ASN A 483 -24.66 -17.30 -13.42
CA ASN A 483 -24.47 -17.21 -14.87
C ASN A 483 -24.22 -15.78 -15.37
N ARG A 484 -24.76 -14.75 -14.69
CA ARG A 484 -24.44 -13.34 -14.99
C ARG A 484 -23.02 -13.00 -14.58
N GLU A 485 -22.59 -13.42 -13.39
CA GLU A 485 -21.21 -13.20 -12.92
C GLU A 485 -20.18 -13.88 -13.84
N ILE A 486 -20.43 -15.14 -14.24
CA ILE A 486 -19.55 -15.86 -15.17
C ILE A 486 -19.47 -15.14 -16.53
N ARG A 487 -20.59 -14.61 -17.03
CA ARG A 487 -20.61 -13.83 -18.27
C ARG A 487 -19.77 -12.56 -18.14
N TRP A 488 -19.93 -11.83 -17.03
CA TRP A 488 -19.15 -10.63 -16.75
C TRP A 488 -17.64 -10.93 -16.69
N LEU A 489 -17.24 -11.99 -15.99
CA LEU A 489 -15.83 -12.44 -15.94
C LEU A 489 -15.28 -12.75 -17.35
N LYS A 490 -16.06 -13.42 -18.21
CA LYS A 490 -15.66 -13.69 -19.60
C LYS A 490 -15.53 -12.41 -20.44
N GLU A 491 -16.36 -11.40 -20.21
CA GLU A 491 -16.24 -10.10 -20.87
C GLU A 491 -14.95 -9.38 -20.46
N VAL A 492 -14.59 -9.40 -19.17
CA VAL A 492 -13.32 -8.84 -18.68
C VAL A 492 -12.13 -9.58 -19.31
N ARG A 493 -12.15 -10.92 -19.33
CA ARG A 493 -11.12 -11.72 -20.03
C ARG A 493 -10.99 -11.33 -21.51
N ALA A 494 -12.11 -11.15 -22.22
CA ALA A 494 -12.08 -10.75 -23.62
C ALA A 494 -11.49 -9.34 -23.82
N LYS A 495 -11.77 -8.42 -22.89
CA LYS A 495 -11.15 -7.08 -22.85
C LYS A 495 -9.64 -7.18 -22.62
N VAL A 496 -9.19 -7.99 -21.67
CA VAL A 496 -7.76 -8.22 -21.38
C VAL A 496 -7.05 -8.77 -22.61
N LYS A 497 -7.63 -9.79 -23.25
CA LYS A 497 -7.04 -10.37 -24.46
C LYS A 497 -6.91 -9.36 -25.62
N LYS A 498 -7.83 -8.40 -25.72
CA LYS A 498 -7.82 -7.37 -26.78
C LYS A 498 -6.98 -6.13 -26.43
N SER A 499 -6.86 -5.78 -25.15
CA SER A 499 -6.23 -4.52 -24.71
C SER A 499 -4.88 -4.69 -24.03
N GLY A 500 -4.57 -5.87 -23.48
CA GLY A 500 -3.40 -6.08 -22.62
C GLY A 500 -3.60 -5.59 -21.19
N GLU A 501 -4.78 -5.08 -20.86
CA GLU A 501 -5.11 -4.55 -19.53
C GLU A 501 -6.46 -5.06 -19.05
N THR A 502 -6.65 -5.08 -17.73
CA THR A 502 -7.94 -5.46 -17.12
C THR A 502 -9.06 -4.49 -17.51
N GLY A 503 -8.76 -3.19 -17.58
CA GLY A 503 -9.73 -2.14 -17.90
C GLY A 503 -10.85 -2.02 -16.86
N VAL A 504 -10.65 -2.60 -15.68
CA VAL A 504 -11.58 -2.61 -14.55
C VAL A 504 -10.75 -2.43 -13.28
N GLU A 505 -11.24 -1.63 -12.34
CA GLU A 505 -10.61 -1.47 -11.02
C GLU A 505 -10.54 -2.81 -10.27
N GLU A 506 -9.40 -3.07 -9.61
CA GLU A 506 -9.10 -4.37 -8.99
C GLU A 506 -10.13 -4.76 -7.92
N ALA A 507 -10.67 -3.78 -7.18
CA ALA A 507 -11.71 -3.96 -6.16
C ALA A 507 -12.98 -4.61 -6.72
N VAL A 508 -13.34 -4.25 -7.96
CA VAL A 508 -14.54 -4.73 -8.65
C VAL A 508 -14.28 -6.15 -9.16
N LEU A 509 -13.11 -6.41 -9.76
CA LEU A 509 -12.74 -7.75 -10.20
C LEU A 509 -12.66 -8.74 -9.02
N GLU A 510 -12.01 -8.36 -7.91
CA GLU A 510 -11.96 -9.15 -6.68
C GLU A 510 -13.38 -9.48 -6.18
N GLY A 511 -14.24 -8.46 -6.16
CA GLY A 511 -15.63 -8.56 -5.74
C GLY A 511 -16.43 -9.57 -6.57
N HIS A 512 -16.41 -9.44 -7.90
CA HIS A 512 -17.13 -10.36 -8.79
C HIS A 512 -16.61 -11.80 -8.72
N LEU A 513 -15.30 -12.01 -8.54
CA LEU A 513 -14.73 -13.35 -8.27
C LEU A 513 -15.28 -13.93 -6.96
N GLY A 514 -15.36 -13.10 -5.92
CA GLY A 514 -15.95 -13.47 -4.62
C GLY A 514 -17.44 -13.81 -4.73
N LEU A 515 -18.22 -13.04 -5.48
CA LEU A 515 -19.66 -13.32 -5.70
C LEU A 515 -19.87 -14.65 -6.43
N ALA A 516 -19.10 -14.91 -7.50
CA ALA A 516 -19.16 -16.18 -8.21
C ALA A 516 -18.84 -17.36 -7.28
N LYS A 517 -17.86 -17.20 -6.39
CA LYS A 517 -17.48 -18.20 -5.39
C LYS A 517 -18.61 -18.46 -4.38
N GLU A 518 -19.18 -17.42 -3.77
CA GLU A 518 -20.27 -17.62 -2.79
C GLU A 518 -21.55 -18.19 -3.44
N LEU A 519 -21.89 -17.78 -4.67
CA LEU A 519 -23.02 -18.32 -5.41
C LEU A 519 -22.85 -19.81 -5.80
N LEU A 520 -21.61 -20.25 -6.08
CA LEU A 520 -21.31 -21.65 -6.35
C LEU A 520 -21.58 -22.57 -5.15
N SER A 521 -21.58 -22.05 -3.92
CA SER A 521 -21.90 -22.84 -2.73
C SER A 521 -23.33 -23.38 -2.78
N PHE A 522 -24.26 -22.68 -3.44
CA PHE A 522 -25.65 -23.11 -3.61
C PHE A 522 -25.86 -24.15 -4.72
N MET A 523 -24.83 -24.46 -5.51
CA MET A 523 -24.94 -25.37 -6.66
C MET A 523 -24.64 -26.82 -6.29
N SER A 524 -25.36 -27.77 -6.90
CA SER A 524 -25.08 -29.19 -6.76
C SER A 524 -23.75 -29.58 -7.44
N PRO A 525 -23.11 -30.70 -7.05
CA PRO A 525 -21.90 -31.22 -7.71
C PRO A 525 -22.02 -31.37 -9.23
N GLU A 526 -23.20 -31.79 -9.72
CA GLU A 526 -23.46 -31.98 -11.15
C GLU A 526 -23.48 -30.63 -11.90
N LYS A 527 -24.07 -29.60 -11.28
CA LYS A 527 -24.06 -28.24 -11.83
C LYS A 527 -22.66 -27.64 -11.81
N LYS A 528 -21.89 -27.85 -10.75
CA LYS A 528 -20.47 -27.45 -10.70
C LYS A 528 -19.66 -28.12 -11.81
N PHE A 529 -19.92 -29.40 -12.11
CA PHE A 529 -19.28 -30.09 -13.24
C PHE A 529 -19.65 -29.45 -14.58
N GLN A 530 -20.92 -29.13 -14.80
CA GLN A 530 -21.38 -28.45 -16.01
C GLN A 530 -20.67 -27.10 -16.22
N ILE A 531 -20.48 -26.33 -15.16
CA ILE A 531 -19.82 -25.02 -15.21
C ILE A 531 -18.30 -25.16 -15.39
N GLY A 532 -17.68 -26.10 -14.66
CA GLY A 532 -16.23 -26.22 -14.54
C GLY A 532 -15.55 -26.97 -15.67
N ALA A 533 -15.82 -28.28 -15.80
CA ALA A 533 -15.07 -29.21 -16.63
C ALA A 533 -15.83 -29.80 -17.83
N CYS A 534 -17.15 -29.63 -17.90
CA CYS A 534 -17.96 -30.28 -18.94
C CYS A 534 -17.74 -29.68 -20.33
N ASP A 535 -17.31 -30.51 -21.30
CA ASP A 535 -17.05 -30.02 -22.65
C ASP A 535 -18.29 -29.51 -23.41
N LYS A 536 -19.45 -30.05 -23.04
CA LYS A 536 -20.72 -29.80 -23.72
C LYS A 536 -21.35 -28.47 -23.33
N SER A 537 -21.00 -27.90 -22.18
CA SER A 537 -21.63 -26.69 -21.65
C SER A 537 -21.14 -25.39 -22.28
N LYS A 538 -19.99 -25.42 -22.99
CA LYS A 538 -19.28 -24.24 -23.53
C LYS A 538 -18.85 -23.21 -22.46
N ILE A 539 -18.99 -23.52 -21.17
CA ILE A 539 -18.60 -22.61 -20.07
C ILE A 539 -17.13 -22.81 -19.69
N PHE A 540 -16.69 -24.04 -19.42
CA PHE A 540 -15.27 -24.40 -19.21
C PHE A 540 -14.49 -23.52 -18.21
N LEU A 541 -15.13 -23.14 -17.10
CA LEU A 541 -14.61 -22.08 -16.25
C LEU A 541 -13.26 -22.41 -15.60
N ILE A 542 -13.00 -23.68 -15.24
CA ILE A 542 -11.71 -24.08 -14.63
C ILE A 542 -10.56 -23.80 -15.59
N LYS A 543 -10.72 -24.21 -16.85
CA LYS A 543 -9.68 -24.00 -17.87
C LYS A 543 -9.43 -22.52 -18.11
N GLU A 544 -10.49 -21.72 -18.24
CA GLU A 544 -10.37 -20.27 -18.44
C GLU A 544 -9.69 -19.57 -17.26
N LEU A 545 -10.04 -19.93 -16.02
CA LEU A 545 -9.41 -19.37 -14.81
C LEU A 545 -7.93 -19.73 -14.73
N VAL A 546 -7.58 -20.99 -14.94
CA VAL A 546 -6.18 -21.45 -14.85
C VAL A 546 -5.35 -20.87 -15.99
N GLU A 547 -5.81 -20.94 -17.23
CA GLU A 547 -5.03 -20.58 -18.40
C GLU A 547 -4.97 -19.08 -18.70
N ASP A 548 -6.02 -18.33 -18.40
CA ASP A 548 -6.10 -16.92 -18.83
C ASP A 548 -6.20 -15.94 -17.64
N PHE A 549 -6.82 -16.32 -16.52
CA PHE A 549 -6.86 -15.44 -15.35
C PHE A 549 -5.59 -15.49 -14.51
N ILE A 550 -5.05 -16.69 -14.28
CA ILE A 550 -4.00 -16.91 -13.28
C ILE A 550 -2.65 -17.25 -13.93
N PHE A 551 -2.59 -18.24 -14.83
CA PHE A 551 -1.32 -18.78 -15.37
C PHE A 551 -1.17 -18.73 -16.90
N PRO A 552 -1.37 -17.57 -17.57
CA PRO A 552 -1.13 -17.47 -19.02
C PRO A 552 0.33 -17.69 -19.40
N ALA A 553 1.28 -17.30 -18.54
CA ALA A 553 2.69 -17.62 -18.77
C ALA A 553 2.94 -19.13 -18.76
N SER A 554 2.36 -19.87 -17.82
CA SER A 554 2.52 -21.33 -17.76
C SER A 554 1.84 -22.04 -18.94
N LYS A 555 0.68 -21.55 -19.40
CA LYS A 555 0.05 -22.01 -20.65
C LYS A 555 0.98 -21.88 -21.85
N LEU A 556 1.61 -20.71 -22.02
CA LEU A 556 2.54 -20.47 -23.12
C LEU A 556 3.83 -21.27 -22.96
N MET A 557 4.33 -21.44 -21.75
CA MET A 557 5.50 -22.28 -21.45
C MET A 557 5.23 -23.74 -21.83
N LEU A 558 4.09 -24.28 -21.42
CA LEU A 558 3.69 -25.65 -21.75
C LEU A 558 3.53 -25.85 -23.26
N HIS A 559 2.99 -24.85 -23.98
CA HIS A 559 2.93 -24.89 -25.44
C HIS A 559 4.32 -24.87 -26.08
N LEU A 560 5.21 -23.99 -25.61
CA LEU A 560 6.59 -23.89 -26.08
C LEU A 560 7.36 -25.19 -25.85
N GLN A 561 7.20 -25.83 -24.68
CA GLN A 561 7.80 -27.14 -24.38
C GLN A 561 7.26 -28.29 -25.25
N ARG A 562 5.99 -28.20 -25.69
CA ARG A 562 5.33 -29.25 -26.50
C ARG A 562 5.61 -29.11 -27.99
N THR A 563 5.68 -27.89 -28.50
CA THR A 563 5.76 -27.60 -29.95
C THR A 563 7.10 -27.04 -30.39
N GLY A 564 7.88 -26.47 -29.48
CA GLY A 564 9.07 -25.68 -29.80
C GLY A 564 8.76 -24.26 -30.32
N GLU A 565 7.48 -23.91 -30.49
CA GLU A 565 7.06 -22.66 -31.11
C GLU A 565 6.54 -21.64 -30.09
N LEU A 566 6.85 -20.36 -30.35
CA LEU A 566 6.38 -19.23 -29.57
C LEU A 566 5.15 -18.61 -30.26
N ILE A 567 3.94 -18.88 -29.75
CA ILE A 567 2.68 -18.25 -30.24
C ILE A 567 2.79 -16.73 -30.11
N ALA A 568 2.06 -15.91 -30.86
CA ALA A 568 2.03 -14.45 -30.74
C ALA A 568 1.30 -13.89 -29.49
N ASP A 569 0.50 -14.69 -28.77
CA ASP A 569 -0.33 -14.26 -27.63
C ASP A 569 0.51 -13.76 -26.45
N GLN A 570 0.20 -12.58 -25.90
CA GLN A 570 0.91 -12.04 -24.74
C GLN A 570 0.51 -12.79 -23.44
N ALA A 571 1.47 -12.99 -22.55
CA ALA A 571 1.31 -13.66 -21.27
C ALA A 571 0.69 -12.74 -20.19
N VAL A 572 -0.47 -12.14 -20.46
CA VAL A 572 -1.09 -11.15 -19.55
C VAL A 572 -2.19 -11.83 -18.72
N PRO A 573 -2.03 -11.96 -17.39
CA PRO A 573 -3.08 -12.50 -16.52
C PRO A 573 -4.19 -11.48 -16.30
N VAL A 574 -5.44 -11.96 -16.20
CA VAL A 574 -6.57 -11.11 -15.74
C VAL A 574 -6.40 -10.75 -14.26
N CYS A 575 -5.89 -11.67 -13.43
CA CYS A 575 -5.62 -11.43 -12.02
C CYS A 575 -4.12 -11.15 -11.84
N SER A 576 -3.76 -9.86 -11.74
CA SER A 576 -2.36 -9.44 -11.62
C SER A 576 -1.93 -9.11 -10.18
N MET A 577 -2.89 -8.86 -9.29
CA MET A 577 -2.66 -8.45 -7.91
C MET A 577 -2.88 -9.60 -6.92
N PRO A 578 -2.21 -9.60 -5.75
CA PRO A 578 -2.37 -10.65 -4.73
C PRO A 578 -3.82 -10.91 -4.31
N GLN A 579 -4.64 -9.86 -4.17
CA GLN A 579 -6.04 -9.96 -3.74
C GLN A 579 -6.92 -10.66 -4.79
N THR A 580 -6.84 -10.21 -6.05
CA THR A 580 -7.59 -10.82 -7.17
C THR A 580 -7.14 -12.26 -7.44
N LEU A 581 -5.84 -12.52 -7.31
CA LEU A 581 -5.25 -13.85 -7.41
C LEU A 581 -5.78 -14.81 -6.32
N ALA A 582 -5.81 -14.36 -5.06
CA ALA A 582 -6.39 -15.12 -3.96
C ALA A 582 -7.87 -15.44 -4.19
N SER A 583 -8.68 -14.46 -4.61
CA SER A 583 -10.10 -14.68 -4.92
C SER A 583 -10.32 -15.64 -6.09
N ALA A 584 -9.47 -15.59 -7.13
CA ALA A 584 -9.52 -16.55 -8.24
C ALA A 584 -9.15 -17.98 -7.79
N PHE A 585 -8.17 -18.12 -6.89
CA PHE A 585 -7.84 -19.40 -6.27
C PHE A 585 -8.96 -19.95 -5.38
N GLU A 586 -9.63 -19.09 -4.60
CA GLU A 586 -10.80 -19.48 -3.82
C GLU A 586 -11.97 -19.96 -4.69
N LEU A 587 -12.21 -19.28 -5.81
CA LEU A 587 -13.21 -19.67 -6.80
C LEU A 587 -12.89 -21.04 -7.40
N LEU A 588 -11.64 -21.29 -7.79
CA LEU A 588 -11.17 -22.59 -8.27
C LEU A 588 -11.37 -23.70 -7.22
N ALA A 589 -10.96 -23.46 -5.98
CA ALA A 589 -11.13 -24.45 -4.92
C ALA A 589 -12.62 -24.77 -4.68
N THR A 590 -13.50 -23.76 -4.74
CA THR A 590 -14.95 -23.92 -4.54
C THR A 590 -15.64 -24.72 -5.66
N LEU A 591 -15.14 -24.60 -6.90
CA LEU A 591 -15.57 -25.45 -8.03
C LEU A 591 -15.24 -26.93 -7.82
N CYS A 592 -14.18 -27.24 -7.06
CA CYS A 592 -13.75 -28.60 -6.76
C CYS A 592 -14.45 -29.21 -5.54
N VAL A 593 -15.07 -28.40 -4.66
CA VAL A 593 -15.76 -28.90 -3.46
C VAL A 593 -16.91 -29.84 -3.86
N GLY A 594 -16.77 -31.11 -3.47
CA GLY A 594 -17.73 -32.18 -3.73
C GLY A 594 -17.80 -32.64 -5.19
N CYS A 595 -16.86 -32.22 -6.07
CA CYS A 595 -16.93 -32.47 -7.51
C CYS A 595 -15.66 -33.14 -8.05
N VAL A 596 -15.67 -34.47 -8.16
CA VAL A 596 -14.53 -35.29 -8.62
C VAL A 596 -14.00 -34.86 -10.00
N PRO A 597 -14.83 -34.69 -11.06
CA PRO A 597 -14.30 -34.37 -12.38
C PRO A 597 -13.60 -33.01 -12.44
N ASN A 598 -14.11 -32.03 -11.70
CA ASN A 598 -13.50 -30.70 -11.58
C ASN A 598 -12.15 -30.76 -10.86
N MET A 599 -12.09 -31.49 -9.74
CA MET A 599 -10.84 -31.72 -9.00
C MET A 599 -9.80 -32.41 -9.89
N LYS A 600 -10.20 -33.46 -10.62
CA LYS A 600 -9.32 -34.21 -11.52
C LYS A 600 -8.76 -33.34 -12.64
N LEU A 601 -9.59 -32.51 -13.27
CA LEU A 601 -9.15 -31.57 -14.30
C LEU A 601 -8.11 -30.59 -13.74
N LEU A 602 -8.41 -29.96 -12.60
CA LEU A 602 -7.51 -28.97 -11.99
C LEU A 602 -6.17 -29.59 -11.58
N VAL A 603 -6.19 -30.77 -10.94
CA VAL A 603 -4.97 -31.50 -10.54
C VAL A 603 -4.12 -31.86 -11.76
N ASN A 604 -4.74 -32.33 -12.85
CA ASN A 604 -4.02 -32.65 -14.09
C ASN A 604 -3.40 -31.39 -14.71
N MET A 605 -4.14 -30.27 -14.78
CA MET A 605 -3.61 -29.01 -15.32
C MET A 605 -2.42 -28.49 -14.51
N LEU A 606 -2.51 -28.47 -13.19
CA LEU A 606 -1.41 -28.03 -12.32
C LEU A 606 -0.21 -28.98 -12.41
N THR A 607 -0.47 -30.28 -12.47
CA THR A 607 0.58 -31.29 -12.66
C THR A 607 1.31 -31.10 -13.98
N ASP A 608 0.58 -30.95 -15.09
CA ASP A 608 1.15 -30.73 -16.41
C ASP A 608 1.96 -29.44 -16.48
N MET A 609 1.51 -28.37 -15.81
CA MET A 609 2.18 -27.09 -15.84
C MET A 609 3.46 -27.07 -15.00
N PHE A 610 3.49 -27.73 -13.84
CA PHE A 610 4.46 -27.41 -12.80
C PHE A 610 5.18 -28.61 -12.18
N TYR A 611 4.62 -29.82 -12.30
CA TYR A 611 5.08 -31.02 -11.62
C TYR A 611 5.07 -32.22 -12.57
N SER A 612 5.45 -31.94 -13.82
CA SER A 612 5.59 -32.96 -14.86
C SER A 612 6.91 -33.69 -14.65
N GLU A 613 7.02 -34.91 -15.19
CA GLU A 613 8.28 -35.68 -15.11
C GLU A 613 9.45 -35.02 -15.87
N ARG A 614 9.17 -33.96 -16.65
CA ARG A 614 10.18 -33.19 -17.39
C ARG A 614 10.76 -32.04 -16.58
N ASP A 615 10.11 -31.67 -15.48
CA ASP A 615 10.53 -30.56 -14.65
C ASP A 615 11.40 -31.12 -13.51
N ASP A 616 12.66 -30.69 -13.45
CA ASP A 616 13.55 -31.11 -12.37
C ASP A 616 13.07 -30.52 -11.04
N PRO A 617 12.98 -31.33 -9.97
CA PRO A 617 12.63 -30.84 -8.66
C PRO A 617 13.70 -29.87 -8.16
N LEU A 618 13.27 -28.88 -7.36
CA LEU A 618 14.18 -27.92 -6.77
C LEU A 618 15.15 -28.63 -5.79
N VAL A 619 16.45 -28.51 -6.02
CA VAL A 619 17.48 -29.17 -5.20
C VAL A 619 18.01 -28.27 -4.07
N GLU A 620 18.01 -26.95 -4.29
CA GLU A 620 18.54 -25.98 -3.34
C GLU A 620 17.62 -25.81 -2.13
N TRP A 621 18.19 -25.88 -0.91
CA TRP A 621 17.47 -25.59 0.33
C TRP A 621 17.39 -24.09 0.61
N ASP A 622 16.35 -23.68 1.35
CA ASP A 622 16.07 -22.27 1.65
C ASP A 622 16.02 -21.38 0.40
N TYR A 623 15.50 -21.95 -0.67
CA TYR A 623 15.37 -21.27 -1.94
C TYR A 623 14.30 -20.18 -1.90
N LEU A 624 14.63 -19.05 -2.50
CA LEU A 624 13.70 -18.08 -3.03
C LEU A 624 14.27 -17.61 -4.38
N PRO A 625 13.42 -17.34 -5.38
CA PRO A 625 13.90 -16.77 -6.63
C PRO A 625 14.76 -15.53 -6.35
N PRO A 626 16.06 -15.52 -6.76
CA PRO A 626 16.99 -14.46 -6.40
C PRO A 626 16.71 -13.14 -7.14
N VAL A 627 15.96 -13.21 -8.25
CA VAL A 627 15.56 -12.05 -9.05
C VAL A 627 14.10 -11.72 -8.77
N GLY A 628 13.84 -10.50 -8.30
CA GLY A 628 12.49 -10.00 -8.12
C GLY A 628 11.80 -9.64 -9.45
N PRO A 629 10.49 -9.34 -9.43
CA PRO A 629 9.83 -8.74 -10.58
C PRO A 629 10.27 -7.27 -10.70
N ARG A 630 10.21 -6.73 -11.92
CA ARG A 630 10.31 -5.29 -12.15
C ARG A 630 9.26 -4.56 -11.30
N PRO A 631 9.61 -3.48 -10.58
CA PRO A 631 8.64 -2.69 -9.84
C PRO A 631 7.52 -2.17 -10.77
N SER A 632 6.29 -2.06 -10.26
CA SER A 632 5.16 -1.53 -11.05
C SER A 632 5.48 -0.11 -11.51
N LYS A 633 5.40 0.13 -12.83
CA LYS A 633 5.81 1.39 -13.48
C LYS A 633 7.28 1.80 -13.21
N GLY A 634 8.11 0.91 -12.69
CA GLY A 634 9.53 1.15 -12.42
C GLY A 634 10.43 0.78 -13.60
N PHE A 635 11.75 0.78 -13.38
CA PHE A 635 12.76 0.44 -14.40
C PHE A 635 13.46 -0.89 -14.08
N VAL A 636 14.17 -1.42 -15.08
CA VAL A 636 15.00 -2.61 -14.96
C VAL A 636 16.43 -2.20 -14.64
N GLY A 637 17.05 -2.82 -13.64
CA GLY A 637 18.47 -2.64 -13.30
C GLY A 637 19.42 -3.48 -14.16
N LEU A 638 20.72 -3.37 -13.89
CA LEU A 638 21.77 -4.20 -14.48
C LEU A 638 22.59 -4.88 -13.38
N LYS A 639 22.79 -6.19 -13.50
CA LYS A 639 23.59 -6.93 -12.53
C LYS A 639 25.04 -6.45 -12.54
N ASN A 640 25.66 -6.38 -11.36
CA ASN A 640 27.09 -6.19 -11.22
C ASN A 640 27.82 -7.54 -11.17
N ALA A 641 28.85 -7.73 -11.99
CA ALA A 641 29.66 -8.95 -12.02
C ALA A 641 30.79 -8.97 -10.97
N GLY A 642 30.95 -7.88 -10.21
CA GLY A 642 31.98 -7.69 -9.19
C GLY A 642 32.35 -6.22 -9.10
N ALA A 643 33.00 -5.70 -10.15
CA ALA A 643 33.42 -4.30 -10.27
C ALA A 643 32.98 -3.69 -11.62
N THR A 644 31.80 -4.05 -12.12
CA THR A 644 31.30 -3.58 -13.44
C THR A 644 30.27 -2.44 -13.32
N CYS A 645 30.16 -1.80 -12.17
CA CYS A 645 29.21 -0.70 -11.96
C CYS A 645 29.50 0.53 -12.83
N TYR A 646 30.75 0.74 -13.25
CA TYR A 646 31.11 1.76 -14.24
C TYR A 646 30.39 1.52 -15.58
N MET A 647 30.25 0.25 -16.03
CA MET A 647 29.48 -0.09 -17.23
C MET A 647 28.00 0.20 -17.04
N ASN A 648 27.45 -0.24 -15.90
CA ASN A 648 26.01 -0.14 -15.61
C ASN A 648 25.56 1.32 -15.55
N SER A 649 26.30 2.17 -14.84
CA SER A 649 25.99 3.60 -14.70
C SER A 649 25.96 4.33 -16.06
N VAL A 650 26.90 4.03 -16.95
CA VAL A 650 26.97 4.61 -18.31
C VAL A 650 25.88 4.05 -19.23
N LEU A 651 25.67 2.73 -19.24
CA LEU A 651 24.65 2.09 -20.08
C LEU A 651 23.25 2.58 -19.73
N GLN A 652 22.94 2.76 -18.44
CA GLN A 652 21.66 3.31 -18.00
C GLN A 652 21.47 4.77 -18.45
N GLN A 653 22.53 5.60 -18.41
CA GLN A 653 22.45 6.96 -18.94
C GLN A 653 22.17 6.98 -20.45
N LEU A 654 22.91 6.18 -21.22
CA LEU A 654 22.71 6.06 -22.66
C LEU A 654 21.32 5.54 -23.01
N TYR A 655 20.81 4.55 -22.27
CA TYR A 655 19.46 4.00 -22.47
C TYR A 655 18.35 5.02 -22.20
N MET A 656 18.54 5.90 -21.22
CA MET A 656 17.52 6.90 -20.87
C MET A 656 17.46 8.06 -21.87
N VAL A 657 18.51 8.26 -22.68
CA VAL A 657 18.47 9.16 -23.84
C VAL A 657 17.66 8.52 -24.97
N GLU A 658 16.47 9.05 -25.22
CA GLU A 658 15.52 8.45 -26.16
C GLU A 658 16.05 8.33 -27.59
N GLY A 659 16.71 9.37 -28.12
CA GLY A 659 17.25 9.33 -29.48
C GLY A 659 18.28 8.20 -29.67
N ILE A 660 19.06 7.91 -28.63
CA ILE A 660 20.03 6.80 -28.64
C ILE A 660 19.26 5.47 -28.54
N ARG A 661 18.38 5.33 -27.55
CA ARG A 661 17.60 4.10 -27.33
C ARG A 661 16.81 3.68 -28.56
N VAL A 662 16.03 4.59 -29.14
CA VAL A 662 15.19 4.34 -30.31
C VAL A 662 16.05 4.12 -31.55
N GLY A 663 17.10 4.92 -31.74
CA GLY A 663 18.01 4.78 -32.88
C GLY A 663 18.70 3.42 -32.89
N LEU A 664 19.29 3.01 -31.76
CA LEU A 664 20.01 1.75 -31.67
C LEU A 664 19.08 0.54 -31.82
N LEU A 665 17.90 0.55 -31.21
CA LEU A 665 16.95 -0.56 -31.36
C LEU A 665 16.34 -0.61 -32.78
N ALA A 666 16.21 0.52 -33.47
CA ALA A 666 15.70 0.53 -34.84
C ALA A 666 16.70 0.02 -35.90
N ALA A 667 17.99 -0.03 -35.57
CA ALA A 667 19.07 -0.45 -36.46
C ALA A 667 19.07 -1.97 -36.69
N ASP A 668 18.97 -2.37 -37.95
CA ASP A 668 18.94 -3.78 -38.35
C ASP A 668 20.35 -4.30 -38.70
N GLY A 669 20.55 -5.62 -38.63
CA GLY A 669 21.75 -6.29 -39.15
C GLY A 669 22.73 -6.84 -38.11
N ALA A 670 22.68 -6.40 -36.85
CA ALA A 670 23.58 -6.91 -35.79
C ALA A 670 23.07 -8.21 -35.11
N ALA A 671 21.76 -8.28 -34.80
CA ALA A 671 21.13 -9.44 -34.13
C ALA A 671 20.26 -10.25 -35.12
N THR A 672 20.87 -11.17 -35.86
CA THR A 672 20.22 -11.93 -36.96
C THR A 672 19.75 -13.33 -36.57
N ASP A 673 20.36 -13.97 -35.56
CA ASP A 673 19.98 -15.32 -35.11
C ASP A 673 18.71 -15.27 -34.23
N LEU A 674 17.59 -15.73 -34.79
CA LEU A 674 16.29 -15.78 -34.11
C LEU A 674 16.22 -16.75 -32.92
N ASN A 675 17.19 -17.66 -32.80
CA ASN A 675 17.26 -18.64 -31.73
C ASN A 675 18.17 -18.20 -30.57
N GLU A 676 18.95 -17.13 -30.75
CA GLU A 676 19.80 -16.58 -29.70
C GLU A 676 18.97 -16.13 -28.50
N ASP A 677 19.32 -16.62 -27.31
CA ASP A 677 18.58 -16.35 -26.09
C ASP A 677 19.17 -15.18 -25.28
N PHE A 678 20.35 -14.69 -25.66
CA PHE A 678 21.11 -13.62 -25.00
C PHE A 678 21.29 -13.82 -23.48
N SER A 679 21.24 -15.07 -23.02
CA SER A 679 21.49 -15.45 -21.62
C SER A 679 22.98 -15.47 -21.30
N GLY A 680 23.81 -15.72 -22.33
CA GLY A 680 25.25 -15.90 -22.22
C GLY A 680 25.66 -17.28 -21.67
N GLU A 681 24.73 -18.25 -21.59
CA GLU A 681 25.05 -19.65 -21.35
C GLU A 681 25.54 -20.31 -22.65
N GLU A 682 26.55 -21.17 -22.56
CA GLU A 682 27.08 -21.87 -23.72
C GLU A 682 26.06 -22.91 -24.19
N ARG A 683 25.77 -22.94 -25.50
CA ARG A 683 24.90 -23.97 -26.06
C ARG A 683 25.54 -25.35 -25.81
N PRO A 684 24.79 -26.38 -25.40
CA PRO A 684 25.33 -27.72 -25.19
C PRO A 684 26.00 -28.31 -26.44
N ASP A 685 25.54 -27.87 -27.61
CA ASP A 685 26.16 -28.18 -28.89
C ASP A 685 27.37 -27.25 -29.06
N GLY A 686 28.52 -27.75 -28.62
CA GLY A 686 29.83 -27.12 -28.76
C GLY A 686 30.28 -26.99 -30.22
N GLU A 687 29.57 -26.20 -31.01
CA GLU A 687 30.15 -25.57 -32.19
C GLU A 687 31.12 -24.50 -31.70
N TYR A 688 32.33 -24.96 -31.39
CA TYR A 688 33.51 -24.13 -31.58
C TYR A 688 33.47 -23.70 -33.05
N LEU A 689 33.01 -22.47 -33.30
CA LEU A 689 33.36 -21.78 -34.52
C LEU A 689 34.89 -21.77 -34.57
N GLN A 690 35.45 -22.71 -35.33
CA GLN A 690 36.82 -22.62 -35.80
C GLN A 690 36.90 -21.27 -36.50
N VAL A 691 37.51 -20.30 -35.83
CA VAL A 691 37.86 -19.03 -36.45
C VAL A 691 38.87 -19.40 -37.52
N ASP A 692 38.42 -19.46 -38.77
CA ASP A 692 39.31 -19.54 -39.92
C ASP A 692 40.34 -18.40 -39.79
N GLU A 693 41.61 -18.75 -39.58
CA GLU A 693 42.76 -17.82 -39.48
C GLU A 693 43.04 -17.04 -40.79
N LYS A 694 42.03 -16.87 -41.66
CA LYS A 694 42.14 -16.19 -42.95
C LYS A 694 41.36 -14.86 -43.03
N ASN A 695 40.70 -14.42 -41.96
CA ASN A 695 40.05 -13.11 -41.97
C ASN A 695 41.08 -11.99 -41.83
N SER A 696 40.92 -10.94 -42.64
CA SER A 696 41.74 -9.74 -42.55
C SER A 696 41.56 -9.04 -41.18
N LEU A 697 42.59 -8.34 -40.67
CA LEU A 697 42.51 -7.59 -39.40
C LEU A 697 41.32 -6.60 -39.38
N ASP A 698 40.98 -6.04 -40.55
CA ASP A 698 39.86 -5.11 -40.69
C ASP A 698 38.49 -5.81 -40.61
N GLU A 699 38.35 -7.04 -41.10
CA GLU A 699 37.12 -7.83 -40.93
C GLU A 699 36.91 -8.22 -39.48
N SER A 700 37.97 -8.63 -38.78
CA SER A 700 37.90 -8.95 -37.35
C SER A 700 37.47 -7.76 -36.49
N ARG A 701 37.95 -6.54 -36.81
CA ARG A 701 37.53 -5.30 -36.14
C ARG A 701 36.06 -4.96 -36.41
N LYS A 702 35.61 -5.12 -37.66
CA LYS A 702 34.20 -4.91 -38.03
C LYS A 702 33.29 -5.87 -37.28
N GLU A 703 33.63 -7.15 -37.25
CA GLU A 703 32.86 -8.18 -36.54
C GLU A 703 32.82 -7.93 -35.03
N TYR A 704 33.95 -7.51 -34.43
CA TYR A 704 34.00 -7.09 -33.03
C TYR A 704 32.99 -5.97 -32.74
N ASN A 705 33.04 -4.87 -33.49
CA ASN A 705 32.18 -3.72 -33.31
C ASN A 705 30.69 -4.08 -33.51
N ILE A 706 30.35 -4.87 -34.53
CA ILE A 706 28.98 -5.37 -34.75
C ILE A 706 28.51 -6.22 -33.56
N GLY A 707 29.40 -7.05 -33.00
CA GLY A 707 29.12 -7.80 -31.78
C GLY A 707 28.84 -6.90 -30.57
N ILE A 708 29.58 -5.80 -30.39
CA ILE A 708 29.29 -4.81 -29.33
C ILE A 708 27.91 -4.19 -29.52
N LEU A 709 27.57 -3.74 -30.74
CA LEU A 709 26.25 -3.21 -31.05
C LEU A 709 25.15 -4.25 -30.73
N LYS A 710 25.36 -5.51 -31.12
CA LYS A 710 24.44 -6.62 -30.82
C LYS A 710 24.17 -6.75 -29.32
N GLN A 711 25.22 -6.74 -28.50
CA GLN A 711 25.08 -6.88 -27.04
C GLN A 711 24.42 -5.65 -26.41
N VAL A 712 24.72 -4.44 -26.88
CA VAL A 712 24.08 -3.20 -26.40
C VAL A 712 22.60 -3.17 -26.78
N GLN A 713 22.24 -3.57 -28.01
CA GLN A 713 20.84 -3.72 -28.43
C GLN A 713 20.11 -4.74 -27.55
N ALA A 714 20.75 -5.89 -27.23
CA ALA A 714 20.17 -6.88 -26.33
C ALA A 714 19.91 -6.27 -24.95
N ILE A 715 20.88 -5.55 -24.36
CA ILE A 715 20.70 -4.84 -23.09
C ILE A 715 19.50 -3.88 -23.17
N PHE A 716 19.45 -3.03 -24.19
CA PHE A 716 18.39 -2.02 -24.34
C PHE A 716 17.01 -2.64 -24.53
N GLY A 717 16.90 -3.75 -25.26
CA GLY A 717 15.67 -4.51 -25.42
C GLY A 717 15.17 -5.09 -24.09
N HIS A 718 16.07 -5.63 -23.28
CA HIS A 718 15.74 -6.14 -21.95
C HIS A 718 15.39 -5.01 -20.96
N LEU A 719 16.09 -3.88 -20.99
CA LEU A 719 15.75 -2.72 -20.17
C LEU A 719 14.35 -2.19 -20.49
N ALA A 720 13.95 -2.23 -21.76
CA ALA A 720 12.62 -1.80 -22.20
C ALA A 720 11.50 -2.76 -21.77
N TYR A 721 11.63 -4.06 -22.04
CA TYR A 721 10.50 -5.00 -21.97
C TYR A 721 10.62 -6.13 -20.95
N SER A 722 11.76 -6.29 -20.26
CA SER A 722 11.91 -7.33 -19.25
C SER A 722 10.94 -7.12 -18.08
N LYS A 723 10.38 -8.24 -17.59
CA LYS A 723 9.58 -8.33 -16.37
C LYS A 723 10.44 -8.59 -15.13
N LEU A 724 11.74 -8.83 -15.30
CA LEU A 724 12.69 -9.05 -14.21
C LEU A 724 13.14 -7.72 -13.61
N GLN A 725 13.52 -7.74 -12.32
CA GLN A 725 14.09 -6.59 -11.63
C GLN A 725 15.35 -6.06 -12.32
N TYR A 726 16.22 -6.95 -12.81
CA TYR A 726 17.44 -6.58 -13.52
C TYR A 726 17.77 -7.55 -14.65
N TYR A 727 18.56 -7.08 -15.62
CA TYR A 727 19.17 -7.91 -16.67
C TYR A 727 20.63 -8.23 -16.34
N ILE A 728 21.13 -9.39 -16.80
CA ILE A 728 22.51 -9.82 -16.60
C ILE A 728 23.25 -9.74 -17.96
N PRO A 729 24.08 -8.71 -18.20
CA PRO A 729 24.70 -8.47 -19.50
C PRO A 729 25.93 -9.36 -19.77
N ARG A 730 25.79 -10.68 -19.64
CA ARG A 730 26.90 -11.65 -19.82
C ARG A 730 27.55 -11.57 -21.20
N GLY A 731 26.73 -11.38 -22.23
CA GLY A 731 27.24 -11.26 -23.60
C GLY A 731 28.16 -10.07 -23.79
N LEU A 732 27.84 -8.92 -23.17
CA LEU A 732 28.73 -7.75 -23.19
C LEU A 732 30.02 -8.04 -22.40
N TRP A 733 29.93 -8.64 -21.22
CA TRP A 733 31.11 -8.98 -20.41
C TRP A 733 32.10 -9.90 -21.12
N LYS A 734 31.60 -10.87 -21.89
CA LYS A 734 32.44 -11.81 -22.67
C LYS A 734 33.06 -11.13 -23.90
N HIS A 735 32.35 -10.18 -24.51
CA HIS A 735 32.72 -9.60 -25.81
C HIS A 735 33.50 -8.29 -25.70
N PHE A 736 33.26 -7.47 -24.68
CA PHE A 736 33.87 -6.14 -24.54
C PHE A 736 35.36 -6.23 -24.17
N LYS A 737 36.18 -5.45 -24.89
CA LYS A 737 37.61 -5.29 -24.68
C LYS A 737 37.94 -3.83 -24.46
N LEU A 738 38.81 -3.56 -23.49
CA LEU A 738 39.31 -2.21 -23.22
C LEU A 738 40.76 -2.14 -23.72
N GLN A 739 41.06 -1.18 -24.60
CA GLN A 739 42.38 -1.06 -25.25
C GLN A 739 42.86 -2.34 -25.97
N GLY A 740 41.92 -3.16 -26.46
CA GLY A 740 42.21 -4.42 -27.16
C GLY A 740 42.35 -5.65 -26.26
N GLU A 741 42.40 -5.47 -24.94
CA GLU A 741 42.52 -6.55 -23.97
C GLU A 741 41.15 -6.97 -23.39
N PRO A 742 40.92 -8.26 -23.09
CA PRO A 742 39.73 -8.71 -22.38
C PRO A 742 39.62 -8.06 -20.99
N VAL A 743 38.42 -7.64 -20.62
CA VAL A 743 38.20 -6.97 -19.33
C VAL A 743 38.08 -7.98 -18.18
N ASN A 744 38.85 -7.75 -17.11
CA ASN A 744 38.66 -8.46 -15.84
C ASN A 744 37.46 -7.86 -15.08
N LEU A 745 36.37 -8.63 -14.92
CA LEU A 745 35.12 -8.16 -14.30
C LEU A 745 35.23 -7.84 -12.80
N ARG A 746 36.36 -8.18 -12.17
CA ARG A 746 36.66 -7.88 -10.76
C ARG A 746 37.50 -6.61 -10.58
N GLU A 747 37.98 -6.02 -11.67
CA GLU A 747 38.76 -4.79 -11.66
C GLU A 747 37.88 -3.59 -11.98
N GLN A 748 38.02 -2.54 -11.18
CA GLN A 748 37.32 -1.27 -11.42
C GLN A 748 38.03 -0.53 -12.56
N GLN A 749 37.24 0.02 -13.48
CA GLN A 749 37.75 0.84 -14.59
C GLN A 749 37.15 2.25 -14.52
N ASP A 750 37.74 3.17 -15.29
CA ASP A 750 37.21 4.51 -15.42
C ASP A 750 35.94 4.53 -16.29
N ALA A 751 34.87 5.15 -15.79
CA ALA A 751 33.58 5.20 -16.48
C ALA A 751 33.64 6.02 -17.79
N VAL A 752 34.48 7.05 -17.86
CA VAL A 752 34.66 7.87 -19.07
C VAL A 752 35.44 7.09 -20.12
N GLU A 753 36.47 6.34 -19.71
CA GLU A 753 37.23 5.48 -20.64
C GLU A 753 36.32 4.42 -21.28
N PHE A 754 35.49 3.76 -20.47
CA PHE A 754 34.45 2.85 -20.96
C PHE A 754 33.47 3.55 -21.90
N PHE A 755 32.96 4.73 -21.53
CA PHE A 755 32.02 5.50 -22.35
C PHE A 755 32.59 5.83 -23.73
N MET A 756 33.83 6.33 -23.78
CA MET A 756 34.47 6.72 -25.04
C MET A 756 34.69 5.50 -25.96
N SER A 757 35.22 4.40 -25.41
CA SER A 757 35.42 3.16 -26.16
C SER A 757 34.10 2.55 -26.67
N LEU A 758 33.06 2.57 -25.84
CA LEU A 758 31.73 2.06 -26.21
C LEU A 758 31.10 2.87 -27.35
N VAL A 759 31.14 4.20 -27.24
CA VAL A 759 30.56 5.12 -28.24
C VAL A 759 31.25 4.94 -29.60
N GLU A 760 32.57 4.86 -29.63
CA GLU A 760 33.35 4.64 -30.85
C GLU A 760 33.02 3.29 -31.50
N SER A 761 33.00 2.20 -30.71
CA SER A 761 32.66 0.87 -31.22
C SER A 761 31.26 0.79 -31.81
N ILE A 762 30.27 1.47 -31.19
CA ILE A 762 28.90 1.48 -31.70
C ILE A 762 28.80 2.23 -33.04
N ASP A 763 29.41 3.40 -33.18
CA ASP A 763 29.33 4.17 -34.42
C ASP A 763 30.08 3.49 -35.57
N GLU A 764 31.23 2.85 -35.31
CA GLU A 764 31.93 2.05 -36.33
C GLU A 764 31.12 0.79 -36.72
N ALA A 765 30.36 0.20 -35.79
CA ALA A 765 29.43 -0.88 -36.10
C ALA A 765 28.29 -0.41 -37.01
N LEU A 766 27.65 0.71 -36.66
CA LEU A 766 26.56 1.30 -37.44
C LEU A 766 27.03 1.66 -38.85
N LYS A 767 28.21 2.25 -38.97
CA LYS A 767 28.87 2.56 -40.24
C LYS A 767 29.15 1.29 -41.06
N ALA A 768 29.62 0.22 -40.44
CA ALA A 768 29.83 -1.07 -41.12
C ALA A 768 28.52 -1.69 -41.65
N LEU A 769 27.41 -1.45 -40.95
CA LEU A 769 26.06 -1.89 -41.35
C LEU A 769 25.33 -0.91 -42.29
N GLY A 770 25.99 0.18 -42.71
CA GLY A 770 25.38 1.21 -43.56
C GLY A 770 24.28 2.04 -42.89
N GLN A 771 24.26 2.07 -41.55
CA GLN A 771 23.33 2.85 -40.73
C GLN A 771 23.93 4.22 -40.37
N GLU A 772 23.07 5.16 -39.96
CA GLU A 772 23.52 6.47 -39.46
C GLU A 772 24.30 6.31 -38.14
N GLN A 773 25.40 7.06 -37.98
CA GLN A 773 26.20 7.10 -36.74
C GLN A 773 25.45 7.90 -35.66
N ILE A 774 24.66 7.18 -34.87
CA ILE A 774 23.72 7.76 -33.90
C ILE A 774 24.46 8.45 -32.74
N MET A 775 25.58 7.89 -32.26
CA MET A 775 26.26 8.43 -31.09
C MET A 775 26.91 9.77 -31.44
N GLY A 776 27.66 9.86 -32.53
CA GLY A 776 28.28 11.09 -33.01
C GLY A 776 27.27 12.18 -33.39
N LYS A 777 26.05 11.80 -33.82
CA LYS A 777 24.96 12.75 -34.07
C LYS A 777 24.40 13.37 -32.80
N ILE A 778 24.24 12.58 -31.73
CA ILE A 778 23.55 12.98 -30.50
C ILE A 778 24.50 13.55 -29.45
N LEU A 779 25.71 12.98 -29.32
CA LEU A 779 26.72 13.34 -28.31
C LEU A 779 27.89 14.14 -28.90
N GLY A 780 28.06 14.13 -30.23
CA GLY A 780 29.23 14.72 -30.89
C GLY A 780 29.15 16.24 -31.08
N GLY A 781 30.03 16.95 -30.38
CA GLY A 781 30.33 18.37 -30.58
C GLY A 781 31.68 18.61 -31.24
N SER A 782 32.05 19.88 -31.40
CA SER A 782 33.39 20.25 -31.85
C SER A 782 33.90 21.53 -31.18
N TYR A 783 35.19 21.55 -30.87
CA TYR A 783 35.93 22.73 -30.44
C TYR A 783 36.49 23.49 -31.65
N SER A 784 36.82 24.76 -31.41
CA SER A 784 37.63 25.63 -32.27
C SER A 784 38.84 26.10 -31.44
N ASP A 785 40.02 25.54 -31.72
CA ASP A 785 41.31 26.02 -31.19
C ASP A 785 41.69 27.27 -31.99
N GLN A 786 41.52 28.43 -31.35
CA GLN A 786 41.70 29.74 -31.96
C GLN A 786 43.02 30.36 -31.51
N LYS A 787 43.80 30.83 -32.48
CA LYS A 787 44.99 31.66 -32.26
C LYS A 787 44.75 33.03 -32.85
N ILE A 788 44.59 34.03 -31.99
CA ILE A 788 44.26 35.41 -32.34
C ILE A 788 45.51 36.26 -32.15
N CYS A 789 46.18 36.61 -33.25
CA CYS A 789 47.41 37.40 -33.20
C CYS A 789 47.09 38.85 -32.79
N LYS A 790 47.85 39.39 -31.84
CA LYS A 790 47.79 40.80 -31.42
C LYS A 790 48.87 41.58 -32.17
N GLY A 791 48.48 42.61 -32.90
CA GLY A 791 49.39 43.43 -33.72
C GLY A 791 49.53 42.99 -35.18
N CYS A 792 48.76 41.99 -35.63
CA CYS A 792 48.50 41.71 -37.04
C CYS A 792 47.07 41.16 -37.22
N PRO A 793 46.47 41.21 -38.43
CA PRO A 793 45.07 40.81 -38.64
C PRO A 793 44.86 39.29 -38.78
N HIS A 794 45.87 38.47 -38.52
CA HIS A 794 45.82 37.03 -38.77
C HIS A 794 45.19 36.27 -37.60
N ARG A 795 44.18 35.46 -37.91
CA ARG A 795 43.53 34.51 -37.00
C ARG A 795 43.62 33.11 -37.60
N TYR A 796 43.93 32.14 -36.76
CA TYR A 796 43.96 30.73 -37.13
C TYR A 796 42.92 30.00 -36.29
N SER A 797 42.24 29.03 -36.89
CA SER A 797 41.27 28.18 -36.21
C SER A 797 41.46 26.75 -36.69
N LYS A 798 41.52 25.80 -35.76
CA LYS A 798 41.48 24.36 -36.04
C LYS A 798 40.26 23.76 -35.35
N GLU A 799 39.50 22.95 -36.08
CA GLU A 799 38.35 22.24 -35.53
C GLU A 799 38.76 20.87 -35.00
N GLU A 800 38.28 20.52 -33.80
CA GLU A 800 38.57 19.25 -33.14
C GLU A 800 37.27 18.66 -32.55
N PRO A 801 36.89 17.41 -32.88
CA PRO A 801 35.65 16.82 -32.39
C PRO A 801 35.75 16.42 -30.91
N PHE A 802 34.61 16.38 -30.21
CA PHE A 802 34.51 15.85 -28.86
C PHE A 802 33.18 15.12 -28.63
N SER A 803 33.20 14.12 -27.75
CA SER A 803 31.98 13.48 -27.21
C SER A 803 31.76 13.80 -25.73
N VAL A 804 32.81 14.30 -25.06
CA VAL A 804 32.82 14.71 -23.64
C VAL A 804 33.64 16.00 -23.51
N ILE A 805 33.18 16.92 -22.66
CA ILE A 805 33.98 18.07 -22.20
C ILE A 805 34.53 17.75 -20.81
N SER A 806 35.85 17.81 -20.62
CA SER A 806 36.49 17.45 -19.35
C SER A 806 36.95 18.68 -18.59
N VAL A 807 36.23 19.08 -17.54
CA VAL A 807 36.51 20.30 -16.79
C VAL A 807 37.40 20.06 -15.58
N ASP A 808 38.27 21.03 -15.30
CA ASP A 808 39.12 21.00 -14.10
C ASP A 808 38.29 21.42 -12.87
N ILE A 809 38.30 20.59 -11.83
CA ILE A 809 37.61 20.90 -10.56
C ILE A 809 38.52 21.55 -9.53
N ARG A 810 39.84 21.43 -9.70
CA ARG A 810 40.79 22.05 -8.77
C ARG A 810 40.83 23.54 -9.05
N ASN A 811 40.90 24.34 -7.98
CA ASN A 811 40.91 25.80 -8.00
C ASN A 811 39.61 26.46 -8.51
N HIS A 812 38.54 25.68 -8.69
CA HIS A 812 37.23 26.17 -9.11
C HIS A 812 36.16 25.59 -8.21
N SER A 813 35.17 26.40 -7.81
CA SER A 813 34.05 25.94 -6.98
C SER A 813 32.81 25.59 -7.79
N THR A 814 32.72 26.05 -9.04
CA THR A 814 31.52 25.92 -9.88
C THR A 814 31.85 25.47 -11.30
N LEU A 815 30.89 24.82 -11.97
CA LEU A 815 31.00 24.45 -13.39
C LEU A 815 31.22 25.65 -14.32
N LEU A 816 30.59 26.79 -14.01
CA LEU A 816 30.66 27.98 -14.84
C LEU A 816 32.09 28.55 -14.88
N ASP A 817 32.77 28.59 -13.72
CA ASP A 817 34.14 29.07 -13.60
C ASP A 817 35.11 28.18 -14.40
N SER A 818 34.95 26.86 -14.31
CA SER A 818 35.79 25.91 -15.04
C SER A 818 35.58 25.97 -16.56
N LEU A 819 34.34 26.23 -17.02
CA LEU A 819 34.05 26.44 -18.45
C LEU A 819 34.60 27.78 -18.94
N GLU A 820 34.64 28.82 -18.10
CA GLU A 820 35.23 30.12 -18.46
C GLU A 820 36.73 30.00 -18.71
N GLN A 821 37.43 29.14 -17.96
CA GLN A 821 38.86 28.89 -18.14
C GLN A 821 39.20 28.35 -19.55
N TYR A 822 38.30 27.60 -20.19
CA TYR A 822 38.48 27.14 -21.57
C TYR A 822 38.56 28.31 -22.57
N VAL A 823 37.68 29.32 -22.40
CA VAL A 823 37.53 30.43 -23.35
C VAL A 823 38.40 31.63 -23.03
N LYS A 824 38.83 31.78 -21.78
CA LYS A 824 39.76 32.84 -21.33
C LYS A 824 41.07 32.79 -22.13
N GLY A 825 41.54 31.58 -22.45
CA GLY A 825 42.74 31.35 -23.23
C GLY A 825 44.03 31.75 -22.53
N GLU A 826 45.15 31.40 -23.16
CA GLU A 826 46.51 31.69 -22.71
C GLU A 826 47.13 32.75 -23.62
N LEU A 827 47.84 33.70 -23.02
CA LEU A 827 48.59 34.72 -23.75
C LEU A 827 49.98 34.18 -24.09
N LEU A 828 50.24 33.96 -25.38
CA LEU A 828 51.53 33.57 -25.90
C LEU A 828 52.36 34.83 -26.18
N GLU A 829 53.32 35.13 -25.30
CA GLU A 829 54.16 36.33 -25.38
C GLU A 829 55.65 36.06 -25.10
N GLY A 830 56.50 37.06 -25.30
CA GLY A 830 57.94 36.94 -25.06
C GLY A 830 58.61 35.86 -25.91
N ALA A 831 59.36 34.95 -25.27
CA ALA A 831 60.02 33.84 -25.94
C ALA A 831 59.02 32.81 -26.49
N ASP A 832 57.84 32.69 -25.88
CA ASP A 832 56.78 31.73 -26.24
C ASP A 832 55.73 32.32 -27.19
N ALA A 833 55.95 33.55 -27.68
CA ALA A 833 55.09 34.19 -28.66
C ALA A 833 54.93 33.33 -29.94
N TYR A 834 53.70 33.25 -30.43
CA TYR A 834 53.34 32.42 -31.58
C TYR A 834 53.99 32.92 -32.87
N HIS A 835 54.56 32.00 -33.65
CA HIS A 835 55.08 32.32 -34.98
C HIS A 835 53.93 32.39 -36.00
N CYS A 836 53.61 33.58 -36.47
CA CYS A 836 52.57 33.77 -37.49
C CYS A 836 53.16 33.49 -38.87
N ASP A 837 52.74 32.38 -39.51
CA ASP A 837 53.26 31.96 -40.82
C ASP A 837 53.06 33.00 -41.92
N LYS A 838 51.95 33.75 -41.88
CA LYS A 838 51.65 34.80 -42.87
C LYS A 838 52.50 36.06 -42.70
N CYS A 839 52.89 36.39 -41.47
CA CYS A 839 53.81 37.51 -41.19
C CYS A 839 55.28 37.09 -41.11
N ASN A 840 55.54 35.79 -41.05
CA ASN A 840 56.83 35.15 -40.79
C ASN A 840 57.61 35.74 -39.61
N LYS A 841 56.92 36.00 -38.48
CA LYS A 841 57.53 36.54 -37.24
C LYS A 841 56.77 36.07 -36.01
N LYS A 842 57.40 36.13 -34.83
CA LYS A 842 56.75 35.95 -33.54
C LYS A 842 55.83 37.13 -33.22
N VAL A 843 54.59 36.81 -32.85
CA VAL A 843 53.52 37.78 -32.55
C VAL A 843 52.84 37.37 -31.26
N VAL A 844 52.62 38.34 -30.36
CA VAL A 844 51.83 38.12 -29.14
C VAL A 844 50.47 37.59 -29.55
N THR A 845 50.03 36.44 -29.04
CA THR A 845 48.85 35.75 -29.56
C THR A 845 48.02 35.19 -28.42
N VAL A 846 46.71 35.41 -28.46
CA VAL A 846 45.79 34.74 -27.53
C VAL A 846 45.43 33.39 -28.12
N LYS A 847 45.76 32.30 -27.42
CA LYS A 847 45.34 30.95 -27.77
C LYS A 847 44.18 30.54 -26.86
N ARG A 848 43.01 30.25 -27.41
CA ARG A 848 41.84 29.82 -26.64
C ARG A 848 41.12 28.65 -27.29
N LEU A 849 40.40 27.87 -26.49
CA LEU A 849 39.58 26.78 -26.97
C LEU A 849 38.11 27.12 -26.71
N CYS A 850 37.30 27.21 -27.76
CA CYS A 850 35.89 27.56 -27.66
C CYS A 850 35.02 26.52 -28.37
N VAL A 851 33.76 26.40 -27.97
CA VAL A 851 32.84 25.42 -28.56
C VAL A 851 32.32 25.94 -29.90
N LYS A 852 32.53 25.19 -30.98
CA LYS A 852 32.01 25.50 -32.32
C LYS A 852 30.65 24.86 -32.54
N LYS A 853 30.53 23.56 -32.28
CA LYS A 853 29.26 22.80 -32.41
C LYS A 853 28.86 22.22 -31.06
N LEU A 854 27.64 22.55 -30.63
CA LEU A 854 27.00 22.02 -29.43
C LEU A 854 26.19 20.76 -29.74
N PRO A 855 26.38 19.64 -29.02
CA PRO A 855 25.62 18.40 -29.23
C PRO A 855 24.21 18.46 -28.61
N PRO A 856 23.22 17.73 -29.13
CA PRO A 856 21.91 17.57 -28.48
C PRO A 856 21.99 17.15 -27.00
N ILE A 857 22.86 16.17 -26.70
CA ILE A 857 23.17 15.74 -25.34
C ILE A 857 24.63 16.07 -25.05
N LEU A 858 24.87 16.91 -24.06
CA LEU A 858 26.20 17.32 -23.64
C LEU A 858 26.65 16.51 -22.41
N ALA A 859 27.69 15.71 -22.59
CA ALA A 859 28.35 14.99 -21.50
C ALA A 859 29.57 15.79 -20.99
N ILE A 860 29.63 16.01 -19.67
CA ILE A 860 30.72 16.75 -19.02
C ILE A 860 31.36 15.86 -17.97
N GLN A 861 32.67 15.62 -18.10
CA GLN A 861 33.49 14.93 -17.10
C GLN A 861 34.03 15.95 -16.09
N LEU A 862 33.86 15.68 -14.80
CA LEU A 862 34.53 16.38 -13.71
C LEU A 862 35.85 15.66 -13.41
N LYS A 863 37.00 16.28 -13.68
CA LYS A 863 38.33 15.64 -13.51
C LYS A 863 38.71 15.44 -12.03
N ARG A 864 38.04 14.49 -11.37
CA ARG A 864 38.23 14.16 -9.96
C ARG A 864 39.36 13.17 -9.71
N PHE A 865 39.92 12.56 -10.74
CA PHE A 865 40.99 11.58 -10.61
C PHE A 865 42.28 12.12 -11.25
N GLU A 866 43.40 11.89 -10.58
CA GLU A 866 44.74 12.19 -11.07
C GLU A 866 45.70 11.14 -10.54
N TYR A 867 46.86 10.98 -11.19
CA TYR A 867 47.91 10.09 -10.73
C TYR A 867 48.90 10.89 -9.87
N ASP A 868 49.05 10.50 -8.61
CA ASP A 868 50.05 11.07 -7.72
C ASP A 868 51.38 10.33 -7.96
N PHE A 869 52.30 10.97 -8.68
CA PHE A 869 53.61 10.41 -8.99
C PHE A 869 54.50 10.24 -7.75
N GLU A 870 54.28 11.02 -6.69
CA GLU A 870 55.04 10.88 -5.44
C GLU A 870 54.56 9.66 -4.64
N ARG A 871 53.24 9.45 -4.59
CA ARG A 871 52.63 8.30 -3.88
C ARG A 871 52.51 7.05 -4.72
N VAL A 872 52.78 7.15 -6.02
CA VAL A 872 52.68 6.06 -7.01
C VAL A 872 51.29 5.42 -6.97
N CYS A 873 50.25 6.25 -6.84
CA CYS A 873 48.87 5.78 -6.78
C CYS A 873 47.89 6.77 -7.39
N ALA A 874 46.75 6.26 -7.85
CA ALA A 874 45.64 7.12 -8.25
C ALA A 874 45.04 7.79 -7.01
N ILE A 875 44.74 9.09 -7.13
CA ILE A 875 44.12 9.88 -6.07
C ILE A 875 42.79 10.45 -6.56
N LYS A 876 41.84 10.61 -5.61
CA LYS A 876 40.53 11.20 -5.87
C LYS A 876 40.40 12.54 -5.13
N PHE A 877 40.10 13.59 -5.88
CA PHE A 877 39.73 14.92 -5.39
C PHE A 877 38.23 14.97 -5.06
N ASN A 878 37.95 15.17 -3.78
CA ASN A 878 36.59 15.21 -3.24
C ASN A 878 36.16 16.64 -2.91
N ASP A 879 36.83 17.63 -3.50
CA ASP A 879 36.58 19.05 -3.34
C ASP A 879 35.13 19.39 -3.70
N TYR A 880 34.60 20.41 -3.03
CA TYR A 880 33.26 20.93 -3.32
C TYR A 880 33.24 21.50 -4.73
N PHE A 881 32.28 21.05 -5.53
CA PHE A 881 32.10 21.53 -6.89
C PHE A 881 30.61 21.51 -7.23
N GLU A 882 30.03 22.70 -7.41
CA GLU A 882 28.61 22.86 -7.76
C GLU A 882 28.40 22.97 -9.26
N PHE A 883 27.25 22.49 -9.71
CA PHE A 883 26.82 22.56 -11.11
C PHE A 883 25.32 22.87 -11.17
N PRO A 884 24.88 23.70 -12.12
CA PRO A 884 23.51 24.18 -12.14
C PRO A 884 22.56 23.19 -12.82
N ARG A 885 21.28 23.22 -12.47
CA ARG A 885 20.24 22.44 -13.19
C ARG A 885 20.00 22.94 -14.60
N HIS A 886 20.22 24.22 -14.84
CA HIS A 886 20.10 24.86 -16.14
C HIS A 886 21.44 25.50 -16.51
N LEU A 887 21.96 25.16 -17.67
CA LEU A 887 23.27 25.60 -18.14
C LEU A 887 23.11 26.34 -19.47
N ASP A 888 23.59 27.58 -19.55
CA ASP A 888 23.68 28.31 -20.82
C ASP A 888 25.10 28.21 -21.36
N MET A 889 25.25 27.58 -22.52
CA MET A 889 26.54 27.40 -23.17
C MET A 889 26.93 28.56 -24.09
N ALA A 890 26.05 29.55 -24.30
CA ALA A 890 26.33 30.68 -25.20
C ALA A 890 27.68 31.36 -24.94
N PRO A 891 28.06 31.72 -23.69
CA PRO A 891 29.32 32.42 -23.41
C PRO A 891 30.57 31.64 -23.83
N TYR A 892 30.45 30.32 -23.97
CA TYR A 892 31.58 29.43 -24.27
C TYR A 892 31.67 29.06 -25.76
N THR A 893 30.77 29.59 -26.59
CA THR A 893 30.69 29.28 -28.03
C THR A 893 31.41 30.32 -28.90
N VAL A 894 31.83 29.92 -30.09
CA VAL A 894 32.43 30.84 -31.09
C VAL A 894 31.51 32.04 -31.36
N SER A 895 30.22 31.80 -31.56
CA SER A 895 29.24 32.85 -31.85
C SER A 895 28.94 33.75 -30.65
N GLY A 896 28.84 33.18 -29.44
CA GLY A 896 28.62 33.96 -28.23
C GLY A 896 29.81 34.86 -27.87
N LEU A 897 31.04 34.35 -27.99
CA LEU A 897 32.26 35.15 -27.81
C LEU A 897 32.36 36.27 -28.84
N ALA A 898 32.05 35.99 -30.11
CA ALA A 898 32.02 37.01 -31.17
C ALA A 898 31.01 38.12 -30.88
N LYS A 899 29.79 37.76 -30.44
CA LYS A 899 28.76 38.71 -30.00
C LYS A 899 29.25 39.58 -28.83
N GLN A 900 29.99 39.00 -27.87
CA GLN A 900 30.55 39.73 -26.72
C GLN A 900 31.72 40.64 -27.10
N GLU A 901 32.53 40.25 -28.09
CA GLU A 901 33.68 41.01 -28.61
C GLU A 901 33.26 42.07 -29.65
N GLY A 902 31.99 42.12 -30.05
CA GLY A 902 31.48 43.04 -31.07
C GLY A 902 31.89 42.67 -32.50
N GLU A 903 32.30 41.42 -32.73
CA GLU A 903 32.72 40.90 -34.03
C GLU A 903 31.50 40.34 -34.80
N MET A 904 31.25 40.83 -36.01
CA MET A 904 30.31 40.19 -36.95
C MET A 904 31.02 39.00 -37.61
N ILE A 905 30.80 37.79 -37.08
CA ILE A 905 31.25 36.55 -37.72
C ILE A 905 30.08 35.97 -38.50
N ASP A 906 30.25 35.77 -39.80
CA ASP A 906 29.34 34.96 -40.63
C ASP A 906 29.58 33.50 -40.25
N CYS A 907 28.81 33.00 -39.28
CA CYS A 907 28.90 31.61 -38.89
C CYS A 907 28.20 30.76 -39.96
N ASP A 908 29.00 30.20 -40.88
CA ASP A 908 28.58 29.18 -41.85
C ASP A 908 28.06 27.94 -41.10
N TYR A 909 26.80 27.98 -40.66
CA TYR A 909 26.04 26.78 -40.32
C TYR A 909 25.56 26.16 -41.64
N PRO A 910 25.94 24.92 -41.96
CA PRO A 910 25.38 24.21 -43.10
C PRO A 910 23.92 23.87 -42.78
N GLY A 911 23.02 24.77 -43.19
CA GLY A 911 21.59 24.73 -42.90
C GLY A 911 20.91 26.06 -43.19
N GLY A 912 21.23 26.67 -44.33
CA GLY A 912 20.70 27.97 -44.76
C GLY A 912 19.20 27.92 -45.04
N GLY A 913 18.42 28.62 -44.21
CA GLY A 913 16.98 28.81 -44.40
C GLY A 913 16.30 29.50 -43.22
N GLY A 914 16.68 30.75 -42.90
CA GLY A 914 15.85 31.69 -42.13
C GLY A 914 15.74 31.49 -40.61
N GLY A 915 16.37 32.39 -39.84
CA GLY A 915 15.73 33.01 -38.66
C GLY A 915 15.52 32.21 -37.37
N LYS A 916 16.20 31.10 -37.10
CA LYS A 916 16.23 30.49 -35.74
C LYS A 916 17.64 30.57 -35.15
N ASP A 917 17.83 31.42 -34.14
CA ASP A 917 18.97 31.32 -33.23
C ASP A 917 19.07 29.87 -32.71
N SER A 918 20.21 29.22 -32.89
CA SER A 918 20.45 27.87 -32.35
C SER A 918 20.40 27.91 -30.81
N CYS A 919 19.63 27.02 -30.20
CA CYS A 919 19.50 27.00 -28.74
C CYS A 919 20.82 26.60 -28.08
N THR A 920 21.28 27.40 -27.12
CA THR A 920 22.50 27.16 -26.33
C THR A 920 22.19 26.74 -24.89
N LYS A 921 20.91 26.71 -24.52
CA LYS A 921 20.46 26.39 -23.16
C LYS A 921 20.24 24.90 -23.00
N TYR A 922 20.65 24.38 -21.85
CA TYR A 922 20.55 22.98 -21.48
C TYR A 922 19.92 22.80 -20.11
N GLN A 923 19.29 21.64 -19.91
CA GLN A 923 18.78 21.15 -18.65
C GLN A 923 19.55 19.90 -18.21
N LEU A 924 19.89 19.81 -16.93
CA LEU A 924 20.53 18.64 -16.33
C LEU A 924 19.52 17.48 -16.29
N THR A 925 19.86 16.37 -16.92
CA THR A 925 19.01 15.17 -17.00
C THR A 925 19.66 13.92 -16.42
N GLY A 926 20.97 13.93 -16.19
CA GLY A 926 21.65 12.78 -15.60
C GLY A 926 22.95 13.15 -14.86
N ILE A 927 23.26 12.40 -13.81
CA ILE A 927 24.48 12.51 -13.01
C ILE A 927 25.02 11.11 -12.77
N VAL A 928 26.22 10.80 -13.24
CA VAL A 928 26.98 9.62 -12.81
C VAL A 928 27.78 10.01 -11.59
N VAL A 929 27.59 9.28 -10.49
CA VAL A 929 28.27 9.50 -9.21
C VAL A 929 29.29 8.41 -9.00
N HIS A 930 30.47 8.79 -8.50
CA HIS A 930 31.46 7.85 -8.01
C HIS A 930 31.56 7.96 -6.48
N SER A 931 31.49 6.83 -5.78
CA SER A 931 31.64 6.72 -4.34
C SER A 931 32.83 5.85 -3.95
N GLY A 932 33.79 6.42 -3.22
CA GLY A 932 34.95 5.67 -2.69
C GLY A 932 36.31 6.20 -3.14
N GLN A 933 37.31 5.32 -3.11
CA GLN A 933 38.72 5.62 -3.42
C GLN A 933 38.99 5.60 -4.92
N ALA A 934 40.13 6.13 -5.39
CA ALA A 934 40.42 6.18 -6.83
C ALA A 934 40.69 4.81 -7.47
N SER A 935 41.32 3.88 -6.75
CA SER A 935 41.65 2.53 -7.23
C SER A 935 40.52 1.51 -7.03
N GLY A 936 39.33 1.96 -6.64
CA GLY A 936 38.19 1.13 -6.29
C GLY A 936 36.95 1.99 -6.18
N GLY A 937 35.99 1.62 -5.33
CA GLY A 937 34.76 2.39 -5.18
C GLY A 937 33.63 1.87 -6.06
N HIS A 938 32.59 2.69 -6.22
CA HIS A 938 31.31 2.27 -6.76
C HIS A 938 30.68 3.39 -7.60
N TYR A 939 30.15 3.04 -8.77
CA TYR A 939 29.46 3.97 -9.67
C TYR A 939 27.95 3.70 -9.67
N TYR A 940 27.17 4.77 -9.71
CA TYR A 940 25.71 4.71 -9.88
C TYR A 940 25.21 5.99 -10.56
N SER A 941 23.99 5.97 -11.09
CA SER A 941 23.44 7.08 -11.87
C SER A 941 22.16 7.63 -11.27
N TYR A 942 22.08 8.96 -11.12
CA TYR A 942 20.81 9.66 -10.96
C TYR A 942 20.32 10.12 -12.33
N ILE A 943 19.06 9.83 -12.65
CA ILE A 943 18.47 10.16 -13.95
C ILE A 943 17.10 10.79 -13.74
N HIS A 944 16.89 11.92 -14.40
CA HIS A 944 15.62 12.64 -14.43
C HIS A 944 14.73 12.03 -15.51
N HIS A 945 13.57 11.52 -15.11
CA HIS A 945 12.60 10.93 -16.01
C HIS A 945 11.28 11.69 -15.96
N ARG A 946 10.73 12.01 -17.13
CA ARG A 946 9.39 12.57 -17.27
C ARG A 946 8.45 11.48 -17.78
N PRO A 947 7.56 10.93 -16.93
CA PRO A 947 6.57 9.97 -17.40
C PRO A 947 5.56 10.65 -18.34
N SER A 948 4.91 9.86 -19.21
CA SER A 948 3.87 10.31 -20.13
C SER A 948 2.65 10.89 -19.40
N GLU A 949 2.34 10.34 -18.22
CA GLU A 949 1.35 10.84 -17.28
C GLU A 949 2.00 10.99 -15.90
N GLY A 950 2.04 12.23 -15.38
CA GLY A 950 2.53 12.53 -14.04
C GLY A 950 3.61 13.61 -14.00
N SER A 951 4.08 13.91 -12.80
CA SER A 951 5.17 14.86 -12.59
C SER A 951 6.51 14.24 -12.98
N PRO A 952 7.46 15.03 -13.51
CA PRO A 952 8.83 14.58 -13.67
C PRO A 952 9.45 14.22 -12.31
N ARG A 953 10.28 13.17 -12.29
CA ARG A 953 10.85 12.58 -11.07
C ARG A 953 12.28 12.13 -11.30
N TRP A 954 13.05 12.03 -10.23
CA TRP A 954 14.40 11.49 -10.26
C TRP A 954 14.43 10.04 -9.78
N TYR A 955 15.28 9.25 -10.43
CA TYR A 955 15.52 7.86 -10.09
C TYR A 955 17.02 7.61 -9.91
N LYS A 956 17.35 6.81 -8.90
CA LYS A 956 18.69 6.28 -8.64
C LYS A 956 18.79 4.88 -9.25
N PHE A 957 19.68 4.72 -10.22
CA PHE A 957 20.06 3.47 -10.85
C PHE A 957 21.35 2.96 -10.22
N ASP A 958 21.22 2.01 -9.32
CA ASP A 958 22.30 1.43 -8.52
C ASP A 958 22.40 -0.08 -8.83
N ASP A 959 23.09 -0.39 -9.92
CA ASP A 959 23.17 -1.74 -10.47
C ASP A 959 21.78 -2.37 -10.67
N GLY A 960 21.49 -3.46 -9.95
CA GLY A 960 20.25 -4.23 -10.06
C GLY A 960 19.05 -3.53 -9.44
N ASP A 961 19.28 -2.49 -8.64
CA ASP A 961 18.26 -1.78 -7.89
C ASP A 961 18.01 -0.39 -8.50
N VAL A 962 16.76 -0.14 -8.88
CA VAL A 962 16.30 1.17 -9.34
C VAL A 962 15.22 1.68 -8.40
N SER A 963 15.43 2.87 -7.85
CA SER A 963 14.55 3.47 -6.84
C SER A 963 14.30 4.95 -7.13
N GLU A 964 13.12 5.45 -6.76
CA GLU A 964 12.82 6.88 -6.80
C GLU A 964 13.65 7.61 -5.74
N CYS A 965 14.13 8.82 -6.05
CA CYS A 965 14.90 9.65 -5.12
C CYS A 965 14.50 11.13 -5.22
N LYS A 966 14.83 11.89 -4.18
CA LYS A 966 14.41 13.30 -4.02
C LYS A 966 15.41 14.30 -4.58
N MET A 967 16.00 14.01 -5.73
CA MET A 967 17.02 14.89 -6.33
C MET A 967 16.43 16.18 -6.90
N GLU A 968 15.11 16.36 -6.86
CA GLU A 968 14.44 17.66 -7.04
C GLU A 968 14.72 18.65 -5.89
N ASP A 969 15.05 18.17 -4.70
CA ASP A 969 15.49 18.99 -3.58
C ASP A 969 16.97 19.39 -3.77
N ASP A 970 17.25 20.68 -3.70
CA ASP A 970 18.61 21.22 -3.89
C ASP A 970 19.55 20.83 -2.74
N GLU A 971 19.04 20.65 -1.52
CA GLU A 971 19.88 20.17 -0.40
C GLU A 971 20.25 18.70 -0.59
N GLU A 972 19.33 17.86 -1.07
CA GLU A 972 19.65 16.46 -1.41
C GLU A 972 20.69 16.40 -2.54
N MET A 973 20.51 17.17 -3.61
CA MET A 973 21.46 17.23 -4.73
C MET A 973 22.86 17.64 -4.26
N LYS A 974 22.95 18.66 -3.41
CA LYS A 974 24.21 19.13 -2.82
C LYS A 974 24.87 18.04 -1.96
N ILE A 975 24.10 17.39 -1.08
CA ILE A 975 24.59 16.34 -0.18
C ILE A 975 25.09 15.12 -0.96
N GLN A 976 24.41 14.73 -2.04
CA GLN A 976 24.72 13.53 -2.80
C GLN A 976 25.79 13.74 -3.89
N CYS A 977 25.95 14.96 -4.43
CA CYS A 977 26.71 15.14 -5.67
C CYS A 977 27.84 16.18 -5.64
N PHE A 978 27.78 17.22 -4.81
CA PHE A 978 28.75 18.32 -4.91
C PHE A 978 30.09 18.01 -4.23
N GLY A 979 30.12 17.05 -3.30
CA GLY A 979 31.31 16.69 -2.55
C GLY A 979 31.61 17.66 -1.39
N GLY A 980 32.89 17.93 -1.17
CA GLY A 980 33.38 18.77 -0.09
C GLY A 980 33.41 18.08 1.29
N ASP A 981 33.77 18.87 2.29
CA ASP A 981 33.84 18.42 3.68
C ASP A 981 32.51 18.67 4.41
N TYR A 982 32.27 17.88 5.45
CA TYR A 982 31.16 18.06 6.37
C TYR A 982 31.54 17.66 7.79
N MET A 983 30.76 18.12 8.77
CA MET A 983 30.93 17.73 10.15
C MET A 983 30.03 16.51 10.43
N GLY A 984 30.64 15.33 10.54
CA GLY A 984 29.94 14.09 10.81
C GLY A 984 29.91 13.79 12.31
N GLU A 985 28.76 13.31 12.79
CA GLU A 985 28.61 12.78 14.14
C GLU A 985 29.17 11.35 14.20
N VAL A 986 30.23 11.16 14.99
CA VAL A 986 30.84 9.84 15.22
C VAL A 986 30.54 9.42 16.64
N PHE A 987 29.79 8.33 16.77
CA PHE A 987 29.50 7.68 18.04
C PHE A 987 30.59 6.67 18.39
N ASP A 988 30.93 6.56 19.67
CA ASP A 988 31.75 5.43 20.14
C ASP A 988 31.00 4.10 20.01
N HIS A 989 31.74 2.98 20.11
CA HIS A 989 31.18 1.62 19.97
C HIS A 989 30.09 1.29 21.01
N MET A 990 29.94 2.11 22.06
CA MET A 990 28.90 1.96 23.08
C MET A 990 27.76 2.96 22.94
N LEU A 991 27.74 3.81 21.91
CA LEU A 991 26.81 4.92 21.71
C LEU A 991 26.73 5.90 22.89
N LYS A 992 27.80 5.98 23.71
CA LYS A 992 27.85 6.79 24.96
C LYS A 992 28.46 8.16 24.77
N ARG A 993 29.34 8.33 23.78
CA ARG A 993 29.96 9.62 23.45
C ARG A 993 29.76 9.95 21.98
N MET A 994 29.25 11.16 21.75
CA MET A 994 29.14 11.78 20.44
C MET A 994 30.31 12.73 20.22
N SER A 995 31.00 12.61 19.08
CA SER A 995 32.06 13.54 18.68
C SER A 995 31.83 14.05 17.27
N TYR A 996 32.04 15.34 17.05
CA TYR A 996 32.00 15.95 15.73
C TYR A 996 33.38 15.82 15.07
N ARG A 997 33.43 15.16 13.91
CA ARG A 997 34.66 15.04 13.13
C ARG A 997 34.44 15.56 11.72
N ARG A 998 35.41 16.33 11.22
CA ARG A 998 35.44 16.75 9.82
C ARG A 998 35.68 15.50 8.96
N GLN A 999 34.71 15.20 8.10
CA GLN A 999 34.74 14.08 7.16
C GLN A 999 34.62 14.61 5.74
N LYS A 1000 35.08 13.83 4.76
CA LYS A 1000 34.95 14.14 3.34
C LYS A 1000 33.74 13.42 2.77
N ARG A 1001 33.02 14.03 1.84
CA ARG A 1001 32.02 13.30 1.03
C ARG A 1001 32.75 12.57 -0.09
N TRP A 1002 32.99 11.28 0.10
CA TRP A 1002 33.68 10.43 -0.89
C TRP A 1002 32.76 10.00 -2.05
N TRP A 1003 31.47 10.33 -1.97
CA TRP A 1003 30.48 10.25 -3.05
C TRP A 1003 30.28 11.64 -3.65
N ASN A 1004 30.49 11.76 -4.97
CA ASN A 1004 30.33 13.01 -5.70
C ASN A 1004 30.17 12.74 -7.20
N ALA A 1005 29.59 13.72 -7.90
CA ALA A 1005 29.38 13.66 -9.32
C ALA A 1005 30.72 13.49 -10.06
N TYR A 1006 30.70 12.63 -11.07
CA TYR A 1006 31.83 12.35 -11.94
C TYR A 1006 31.54 12.71 -13.40
N MET A 1007 30.35 12.34 -13.90
CA MET A 1007 29.88 12.77 -15.23
C MET A 1007 28.51 13.44 -15.11
N LEU A 1008 28.31 14.54 -15.83
CA LEU A 1008 27.05 15.27 -15.93
C LEU A 1008 26.49 15.13 -17.35
N TYR A 1009 25.19 14.88 -17.46
CA TYR A 1009 24.47 14.80 -18.73
C TYR A 1009 23.45 15.92 -18.79
N TYR A 1010 23.62 16.77 -19.79
CA TYR A 1010 22.78 17.93 -20.07
C TYR A 1010 22.05 17.74 -21.40
N THR A 1011 20.74 17.99 -21.45
CA THR A 1011 19.91 17.93 -22.66
C THR A 1011 19.58 19.34 -23.14
N ARG A 1012 19.80 19.64 -24.42
CA ARG A 1012 19.56 20.98 -24.99
C ARG A 1012 18.06 21.28 -25.07
N ASN A 1013 17.63 22.48 -24.72
CA ASN A 1013 16.21 22.79 -24.54
C ASN A 1013 15.38 22.77 -25.86
N ASP A 1014 16.01 22.93 -27.02
CA ASP A 1014 15.40 22.80 -28.36
C ASP A 1014 15.33 21.35 -28.85
N VAL A 1015 16.03 20.44 -28.16
CA VAL A 1015 15.63 19.04 -28.10
C VAL A 1015 14.38 19.01 -27.22
N GLU A 1016 13.36 19.76 -27.63
CA GLU A 1016 12.00 19.40 -27.31
C GLU A 1016 11.89 17.92 -27.73
N GLU A 1017 11.27 17.11 -26.90
CA GLU A 1017 10.74 15.80 -27.27
C GLU A 1017 9.68 15.99 -28.38
N ASN A 1018 10.03 16.63 -29.50
CA ASN A 1018 9.17 17.02 -30.60
C ASN A 1018 9.42 16.06 -31.75
N ASN A 1019 9.02 14.82 -31.48
CA ASN A 1019 8.13 14.02 -32.34
C ASN A 1019 7.23 13.11 -31.48
N LEU A 1020 7.19 13.33 -30.16
CA LEU A 1020 6.85 12.30 -29.20
C LEU A 1020 5.35 12.19 -28.91
N ALA A 1021 4.54 13.24 -29.08
CA ALA A 1021 3.10 13.13 -28.83
C ALA A 1021 2.36 12.13 -29.78
N LYS A 1022 2.97 11.73 -30.91
CA LYS A 1022 2.42 10.69 -31.81
C LYS A 1022 3.05 9.30 -31.62
N SER A 1023 4.10 9.16 -30.81
CA SER A 1023 4.78 7.87 -30.58
C SER A 1023 5.03 7.52 -29.11
N LEU A 1024 4.52 8.33 -28.16
CA LEU A 1024 4.73 8.20 -26.72
C LEU A 1024 3.87 7.16 -25.98
N ASN A 1025 2.97 6.45 -26.67
CA ASN A 1025 2.20 5.36 -26.06
C ASN A 1025 3.09 4.16 -25.62
N GLN A 1026 4.41 4.23 -25.74
CA GLN A 1026 5.31 3.06 -25.70
C GLN A 1026 6.21 2.92 -24.47
N LEU A 1027 6.05 3.74 -23.42
CA LEU A 1027 7.02 3.76 -22.31
C LEU A 1027 6.50 3.28 -20.95
N SER A 1028 5.21 2.99 -20.83
CA SER A 1028 4.68 2.20 -19.71
C SER A 1028 4.01 0.95 -20.26
N LEU A 1029 4.13 -0.18 -19.57
CA LEU A 1029 3.43 -1.43 -19.92
C LEU A 1029 1.89 -1.27 -19.92
N SER A 1030 1.36 -0.12 -19.49
CA SER A 1030 -0.06 0.17 -19.36
C SER A 1030 -0.74 0.66 -20.65
N ASP A 1031 -0.08 0.73 -21.82
CA ASP A 1031 -0.81 1.04 -23.05
C ASP A 1031 -0.23 0.32 -24.27
N VAL A 1032 -0.67 -0.91 -24.50
CA VAL A 1032 -0.28 -1.77 -25.64
C VAL A 1032 -1.02 -1.40 -26.93
N LYS A 1033 -1.44 -0.14 -27.12
CA LYS A 1033 -2.11 0.29 -28.35
C LYS A 1033 -1.34 1.38 -29.08
N GLN A 1034 -0.78 0.91 -30.21
CA GLN A 1034 -0.17 1.63 -31.34
C GLN A 1034 1.32 1.96 -31.20
N GLY A 1035 2.10 0.93 -31.50
CA GLY A 1035 3.51 0.97 -31.87
C GLY A 1035 4.36 0.19 -30.87
N LEU A 1036 4.95 -0.93 -31.27
CA LEU A 1036 6.09 -1.46 -30.54
C LEU A 1036 7.29 -0.55 -30.85
N MET A 1037 8.12 -0.25 -29.85
CA MET A 1037 9.46 0.28 -30.13
C MET A 1037 10.15 -0.73 -31.05
N LYS A 1038 10.46 -0.32 -32.29
CA LYS A 1038 11.08 -1.21 -33.28
C LYS A 1038 12.37 -1.75 -32.68
N MET A 1039 12.51 -3.07 -32.65
CA MET A 1039 13.73 -3.76 -32.25
C MET A 1039 13.98 -4.98 -33.15
N PRO A 1040 15.21 -5.52 -33.19
CA PRO A 1040 15.49 -6.75 -33.92
C PRO A 1040 14.66 -7.93 -33.39
N ALA A 1041 14.07 -8.71 -34.29
CA ALA A 1041 13.16 -9.81 -33.95
C ALA A 1041 13.81 -10.89 -33.06
N ALA A 1042 15.13 -11.09 -33.17
CA ALA A 1042 15.88 -12.00 -32.30
C ALA A 1042 15.81 -11.56 -30.83
N ILE A 1043 16.00 -10.27 -30.56
CA ILE A 1043 15.97 -9.69 -29.22
C ILE A 1043 14.54 -9.70 -28.68
N GLU A 1044 13.55 -9.33 -29.49
CA GLU A 1044 12.14 -9.37 -29.09
C GLU A 1044 11.72 -10.79 -28.65
N ARG A 1045 12.08 -11.81 -29.46
CA ARG A 1045 11.80 -13.22 -29.15
C ARG A 1045 12.51 -13.67 -27.89
N SER A 1046 13.78 -13.28 -27.70
CA SER A 1046 14.54 -13.60 -26.49
C SER A 1046 13.89 -13.01 -25.24
N VAL A 1047 13.63 -11.70 -25.20
CA VAL A 1047 13.01 -11.03 -24.06
C VAL A 1047 11.67 -11.66 -23.73
N ARG A 1048 10.88 -11.97 -24.76
CA ARG A 1048 9.57 -12.61 -24.59
C ARG A 1048 9.66 -14.01 -24.02
N ARG A 1049 10.59 -14.84 -24.50
CA ARG A 1049 10.85 -16.19 -23.99
C ARG A 1049 11.31 -16.14 -22.53
N GLN A 1050 12.23 -15.23 -22.20
CA GLN A 1050 12.71 -15.03 -20.82
C GLN A 1050 11.59 -14.57 -19.89
N ASN A 1051 10.75 -13.63 -20.32
CA ASN A 1051 9.60 -13.16 -19.55
C ASN A 1051 8.60 -14.30 -19.25
N ILE A 1052 8.29 -15.13 -20.25
CA ILE A 1052 7.41 -16.29 -20.07
C ILE A 1052 8.01 -17.26 -19.05
N ARG A 1053 9.30 -17.62 -19.21
CA ARG A 1053 10.01 -18.52 -18.29
C ARG A 1053 10.06 -17.97 -16.86
N PHE A 1054 10.39 -16.69 -16.72
CA PHE A 1054 10.44 -16.00 -15.43
C PHE A 1054 9.07 -15.99 -14.74
N MET A 1055 8.02 -15.57 -15.45
CA MET A 1055 6.67 -15.53 -14.89
C MET A 1055 6.15 -16.92 -14.55
N HIS A 1056 6.42 -17.91 -15.42
CA HIS A 1056 6.08 -19.31 -15.17
C HIS A 1056 6.70 -19.83 -13.86
N ASN A 1057 8.02 -19.67 -13.68
CA ASN A 1057 8.71 -20.08 -12.47
C ASN A 1057 8.18 -19.31 -11.25
N ARG A 1058 8.01 -18.00 -11.38
CA ARG A 1058 7.58 -17.12 -10.29
C ARG A 1058 6.19 -17.44 -9.77
N ASN A 1059 5.27 -17.92 -10.62
CA ASN A 1059 3.88 -18.22 -10.25
C ASN A 1059 3.76 -19.20 -9.07
N GLN A 1060 4.75 -20.08 -8.88
CA GLN A 1060 4.78 -21.03 -7.77
C GLN A 1060 5.29 -20.43 -6.46
N PHE A 1061 6.00 -19.29 -6.49
CA PHE A 1061 6.66 -18.67 -5.34
C PHE A 1061 5.93 -17.42 -4.84
N SER A 1062 4.62 -17.57 -4.61
CA SER A 1062 3.75 -16.55 -4.02
C SER A 1062 3.06 -17.07 -2.76
N THR A 1063 2.75 -16.18 -1.83
CA THR A 1063 2.05 -16.57 -0.58
C THR A 1063 0.65 -17.09 -0.91
N GLU A 1064 0.02 -16.50 -1.91
CA GLU A 1064 -1.30 -16.83 -2.42
C GLU A 1064 -1.32 -18.25 -2.99
N TYR A 1065 -0.30 -18.65 -3.77
CA TYR A 1065 -0.20 -20.01 -4.30
C TYR A 1065 0.00 -21.06 -3.20
N PHE A 1066 0.84 -20.78 -2.20
CA PHE A 1066 1.02 -21.68 -1.05
C PHE A 1066 -0.26 -21.83 -0.23
N GLN A 1067 -1.03 -20.74 -0.05
CA GLN A 1067 -2.35 -20.79 0.59
C GLN A 1067 -3.36 -21.57 -0.27
N PHE A 1068 -3.35 -21.38 -1.58
CA PHE A 1068 -4.17 -22.13 -2.52
C PHE A 1068 -3.88 -23.63 -2.45
N MET A 1069 -2.62 -24.05 -2.44
CA MET A 1069 -2.24 -25.46 -2.32
C MET A 1069 -2.74 -26.07 -1.01
N ARG A 1070 -2.66 -25.36 0.13
CA ARG A 1070 -3.27 -25.81 1.40
C ARG A 1070 -4.79 -25.91 1.30
N ARG A 1071 -5.43 -24.90 0.70
CA ARG A 1071 -6.89 -24.89 0.55
C ARG A 1071 -7.37 -26.02 -0.34
N LEU A 1072 -6.68 -26.30 -1.43
CA LEU A 1072 -6.97 -27.41 -2.34
C LEU A 1072 -6.79 -28.77 -1.64
N ALA A 1073 -5.82 -28.88 -0.72
CA ALA A 1073 -5.64 -30.06 0.12
C ALA A 1073 -6.82 -30.30 1.08
N ALA A 1074 -7.40 -29.22 1.61
CA ALA A 1074 -8.36 -29.26 2.70
C ALA A 1074 -9.83 -29.08 2.27
N CYS A 1075 -10.11 -28.65 1.04
CA CYS A 1075 -11.45 -28.21 0.64
C CYS A 1075 -12.52 -29.32 0.62
N ASN A 1076 -12.10 -30.59 0.60
CA ASN A 1076 -13.00 -31.76 0.59
C ASN A 1076 -12.93 -32.58 1.90
N ILE A 1077 -12.26 -32.07 2.94
CA ILE A 1077 -12.11 -32.76 4.21
C ILE A 1077 -13.42 -32.64 5.04
N PRO A 1078 -13.99 -33.74 5.55
CA PRO A 1078 -15.16 -33.69 6.42
C PRO A 1078 -14.85 -33.00 7.76
N PRO A 1079 -15.77 -32.18 8.31
CA PRO A 1079 -15.57 -31.56 9.62
C PRO A 1079 -15.44 -32.61 10.74
N LEU A 1080 -14.44 -32.42 11.61
CA LEU A 1080 -14.00 -33.34 12.69
C LEU A 1080 -15.12 -33.89 13.59
N GLY A 1081 -16.27 -33.21 13.70
CA GLY A 1081 -17.41 -33.63 14.51
C GLY A 1081 -18.19 -34.85 14.01
N ARG A 1082 -17.91 -35.37 12.81
CA ARG A 1082 -18.56 -36.59 12.25
C ARG A 1082 -17.70 -37.85 12.30
N GLN A 1083 -16.52 -37.80 12.93
CA GLN A 1083 -15.57 -38.92 12.92
C GLN A 1083 -15.89 -40.05 13.91
N HIS A 1084 -16.92 -39.91 14.76
CA HIS A 1084 -17.21 -40.88 15.82
C HIS A 1084 -18.18 -42.01 15.45
N ASN A 1085 -18.80 -41.98 14.26
CA ASN A 1085 -19.60 -43.09 13.76
C ASN A 1085 -18.88 -43.77 12.60
N ALA A 1086 -18.74 -45.09 12.70
CA ALA A 1086 -17.98 -45.97 11.81
C ALA A 1086 -18.61 -46.16 10.42
N ASP A 1087 -18.95 -45.08 9.72
CA ASP A 1087 -19.38 -45.16 8.32
C ASP A 1087 -18.15 -45.06 7.40
N LYS A 1088 -18.00 -46.07 6.53
CA LYS A 1088 -16.98 -46.10 5.48
C LYS A 1088 -17.16 -44.85 4.59
N PRO A 1089 -16.08 -44.08 4.29
CA PRO A 1089 -16.18 -42.92 3.41
C PRO A 1089 -16.75 -43.32 2.04
N SER A 1090 -17.51 -42.44 1.39
CA SER A 1090 -18.04 -42.71 0.06
C SER A 1090 -16.90 -42.82 -0.97
N THR A 1091 -17.11 -43.58 -2.04
CA THR A 1091 -16.10 -43.77 -3.11
C THR A 1091 -15.66 -42.42 -3.69
N GLU A 1092 -16.58 -41.46 -3.85
CA GLU A 1092 -16.27 -40.11 -4.34
C GLU A 1092 -15.42 -39.32 -3.33
N ALA A 1093 -15.68 -39.46 -2.03
CA ALA A 1093 -14.90 -38.81 -0.98
C ALA A 1093 -13.48 -39.39 -0.88
N GLU A 1094 -13.33 -40.70 -1.09
CA GLU A 1094 -12.03 -41.37 -1.22
C GLU A 1094 -11.25 -40.84 -2.44
N GLU A 1095 -11.89 -40.75 -3.61
CA GLU A 1095 -11.24 -40.24 -4.83
C GLU A 1095 -10.82 -38.76 -4.71
N LEU A 1096 -11.67 -37.91 -4.14
CA LEU A 1096 -11.32 -36.50 -3.85
C LEU A 1096 -10.12 -36.40 -2.89
N SER A 1097 -10.07 -37.25 -1.87
CA SER A 1097 -8.96 -37.32 -0.93
C SER A 1097 -7.67 -37.73 -1.64
N MET A 1098 -7.71 -38.77 -2.49
CA MET A 1098 -6.57 -39.24 -3.27
C MET A 1098 -6.01 -38.17 -4.22
N LEU A 1099 -6.88 -37.47 -4.96
CA LEU A 1099 -6.47 -36.37 -5.85
C LEU A 1099 -5.79 -35.23 -5.05
N SER A 1100 -6.26 -34.96 -3.84
CA SER A 1100 -5.65 -33.99 -2.93
C SER A 1100 -4.25 -34.44 -2.47
N VAL A 1101 -4.05 -35.72 -2.10
CA VAL A 1101 -2.70 -36.26 -1.77
C VAL A 1101 -1.77 -36.07 -2.97
N GLN A 1102 -2.23 -36.42 -4.16
CA GLN A 1102 -1.41 -36.47 -5.35
C GLN A 1102 -0.80 -35.11 -5.67
N ILE A 1103 -1.63 -34.06 -5.69
CA ILE A 1103 -1.15 -32.71 -6.02
C ILE A 1103 -0.29 -32.10 -4.91
N VAL A 1104 -0.65 -32.34 -3.64
CA VAL A 1104 0.10 -31.82 -2.49
C VAL A 1104 1.46 -32.48 -2.37
N SER A 1105 1.54 -33.80 -2.54
CA SER A 1105 2.82 -34.52 -2.53
C SER A 1105 3.74 -34.03 -3.64
N LYS A 1106 3.23 -33.94 -4.89
CA LYS A 1106 4.00 -33.36 -6.00
C LYS A 1106 4.52 -31.96 -5.68
N PHE A 1107 3.67 -31.06 -5.21
CA PHE A 1107 4.07 -29.71 -4.82
C PHE A 1107 5.12 -29.68 -3.71
N LEU A 1108 4.91 -30.41 -2.62
CA LEU A 1108 5.81 -30.39 -1.47
C LEU A 1108 7.22 -30.88 -1.84
N PHE A 1109 7.30 -31.94 -2.65
CA PHE A 1109 8.58 -32.51 -3.09
C PHE A 1109 9.27 -31.73 -4.20
N HIS A 1110 8.54 -31.12 -5.13
CA HIS A 1110 9.16 -30.35 -6.21
C HIS A 1110 9.53 -28.93 -5.78
N THR A 1111 8.80 -28.33 -4.83
CA THR A 1111 8.93 -26.90 -4.52
C THR A 1111 8.80 -26.60 -3.02
N GLY A 1112 7.76 -27.14 -2.37
CA GLY A 1112 7.33 -26.70 -1.04
C GLY A 1112 8.38 -26.85 0.07
N PHE A 1113 9.07 -27.99 0.16
CA PHE A 1113 10.05 -28.23 1.23
C PHE A 1113 11.37 -27.49 1.05
N HIS A 1114 11.78 -27.27 -0.21
CA HIS A 1114 13.02 -26.59 -0.56
C HIS A 1114 12.94 -25.06 -0.44
N THR A 1115 11.72 -24.51 -0.33
CA THR A 1115 11.50 -23.06 -0.23
C THR A 1115 11.77 -22.51 1.18
N LYS A 1116 12.19 -21.24 1.30
CA LYS A 1116 12.38 -20.57 2.61
C LYS A 1116 11.15 -20.67 3.52
N LYS A 1117 11.41 -20.86 4.82
CA LYS A 1117 10.40 -20.92 5.89
C LYS A 1117 9.46 -19.71 5.92
N SER A 1118 9.93 -18.52 5.54
CA SER A 1118 9.12 -17.29 5.48
C SER A 1118 7.96 -17.37 4.50
N LEU A 1119 8.10 -18.16 3.42
CA LEU A 1119 7.05 -18.34 2.42
C LEU A 1119 6.22 -19.59 2.70
N ARG A 1120 6.87 -20.73 3.01
CA ARG A 1120 6.18 -22.01 3.20
C ARG A 1120 5.48 -22.18 4.55
N GLY A 1121 5.82 -21.37 5.56
CA GLY A 1121 5.33 -21.56 6.93
C GLY A 1121 6.01 -22.74 7.65
N ASN A 1122 5.41 -23.22 8.74
CA ASN A 1122 5.98 -24.35 9.47
C ASN A 1122 5.66 -25.67 8.74
N ALA A 1123 6.66 -26.56 8.61
CA ALA A 1123 6.46 -27.85 7.95
C ALA A 1123 5.39 -28.70 8.66
N THR A 1124 5.32 -28.60 9.99
CA THR A 1124 4.32 -29.29 10.81
C THR A 1124 2.89 -28.92 10.42
N ASP A 1125 2.65 -27.69 9.98
CA ASP A 1125 1.29 -27.23 9.65
C ASP A 1125 0.76 -27.98 8.41
N TRP A 1126 1.64 -28.26 7.45
CA TRP A 1126 1.32 -29.06 6.26
C TRP A 1126 1.02 -30.53 6.59
N PHE A 1127 1.69 -31.09 7.61
CA PHE A 1127 1.47 -32.46 8.05
C PHE A 1127 0.23 -32.58 8.94
N CYS A 1128 0.05 -31.67 9.90
CA CYS A 1128 -1.01 -31.73 10.89
C CYS A 1128 -2.41 -31.49 10.29
N GLU A 1129 -2.57 -30.54 9.37
CA GLU A 1129 -3.88 -30.28 8.74
C GLU A 1129 -4.37 -31.47 7.91
N TYR A 1130 -3.45 -32.16 7.21
CA TYR A 1130 -3.77 -33.24 6.28
C TYR A 1130 -3.86 -34.62 6.95
N LEU A 1131 -2.90 -34.96 7.83
CA LEU A 1131 -2.83 -36.28 8.48
C LEU A 1131 -3.96 -36.54 9.48
N LEU A 1132 -4.35 -35.52 10.25
CA LEU A 1132 -5.36 -35.65 11.30
C LEU A 1132 -6.79 -35.69 10.75
N SER A 1133 -6.98 -35.22 9.51
CA SER A 1133 -8.31 -34.98 8.95
C SER A 1133 -8.67 -35.90 7.78
N CYS A 1134 -7.71 -36.67 7.25
CA CYS A 1134 -7.97 -37.60 6.15
C CYS A 1134 -8.74 -38.85 6.61
N PRO A 1135 -9.91 -39.19 6.02
CA PRO A 1135 -10.73 -40.32 6.46
C PRO A 1135 -10.21 -41.69 6.01
N SER A 1136 -9.46 -41.79 4.90
CA SER A 1136 -8.95 -43.07 4.36
C SER A 1136 -7.71 -43.58 5.11
N MET A 1137 -7.73 -44.87 5.48
CA MET A 1137 -6.61 -45.54 6.14
C MET A 1137 -5.43 -45.75 5.18
N GLU A 1138 -5.72 -46.03 3.91
CA GLU A 1138 -4.77 -46.23 2.83
C GLU A 1138 -3.98 -44.94 2.55
N VAL A 1139 -4.69 -43.81 2.51
CA VAL A 1139 -4.07 -42.48 2.36
C VAL A 1139 -3.17 -42.14 3.55
N ARG A 1140 -3.66 -42.33 4.78
CA ARG A 1140 -2.85 -42.12 5.99
C ARG A 1140 -1.59 -42.99 6.00
N SER A 1141 -1.71 -44.25 5.58
CA SER A 1141 -0.59 -45.20 5.48
C SER A 1141 0.43 -44.80 4.41
N ALA A 1142 -0.02 -44.36 3.23
CA ALA A 1142 0.86 -43.84 2.18
C ALA A 1142 1.64 -42.60 2.65
N MET A 1143 0.97 -41.66 3.31
CA MET A 1143 1.59 -40.43 3.81
C MET A 1143 2.56 -40.69 4.97
N MET A 1144 2.25 -41.63 5.86
CA MET A 1144 3.19 -42.07 6.91
C MET A 1144 4.48 -42.66 6.30
N LYS A 1145 4.37 -43.46 5.24
CA LYS A 1145 5.55 -43.99 4.53
C LYS A 1145 6.39 -42.86 3.91
N ILE A 1146 5.74 -41.83 3.36
CA ILE A 1146 6.41 -40.63 2.82
C ILE A 1146 7.15 -39.85 3.92
N ILE A 1147 6.55 -39.67 5.10
CA ILE A 1147 7.19 -38.99 6.23
C ILE A 1147 8.38 -39.79 6.77
N VAL A 1148 8.25 -41.11 6.86
CA VAL A 1148 9.36 -42.00 7.24
C VAL A 1148 10.48 -41.94 6.20
N PHE A 1149 10.15 -41.87 4.91
CA PHE A 1149 11.12 -41.69 3.82
C PHE A 1149 11.84 -40.34 3.90
N LEU A 1150 11.11 -39.25 4.17
CA LEU A 1150 11.68 -37.92 4.41
C LEU A 1150 12.60 -37.89 5.64
N ALA A 1151 12.15 -38.48 6.75
CA ALA A 1151 12.97 -38.60 7.95
C ALA A 1151 14.25 -39.42 7.68
N HIS A 1152 14.15 -40.46 6.85
CA HIS A 1152 15.30 -41.29 6.47
C HIS A 1152 16.31 -40.55 5.59
N TYR A 1153 15.86 -39.72 4.63
CA TYR A 1153 16.75 -38.91 3.80
C TYR A 1153 17.35 -37.70 4.55
N SER A 1154 16.60 -37.12 5.50
CA SER A 1154 17.11 -36.04 6.36
C SER A 1154 18.23 -36.49 7.32
N LEU A 1155 18.47 -37.79 7.48
CA LEU A 1155 19.60 -38.31 8.27
C LEU A 1155 20.95 -38.18 7.54
N GLN A 1156 20.95 -37.93 6.23
CA GLN A 1156 22.17 -37.65 5.45
C GLN A 1156 22.50 -36.15 5.41
N ASP A 1157 21.57 -35.29 5.84
CA ASP A 1157 21.82 -33.86 6.00
C ASP A 1157 22.63 -33.65 7.28
N GLY A 1158 23.78 -32.98 7.15
CA GLY A 1158 24.64 -32.65 8.29
C GLY A 1158 23.88 -31.84 9.37
N PRO A 1159 24.37 -31.83 10.62
CA PRO A 1159 23.67 -31.18 11.72
C PRO A 1159 23.43 -29.69 11.44
N CYS A 1160 22.16 -29.28 11.50
CA CYS A 1160 21.76 -27.87 11.41
C CYS A 1160 22.43 -27.08 12.55
N PRO A 1161 23.15 -25.97 12.29
CA PRO A 1161 23.75 -25.18 13.34
C PRO A 1161 22.63 -24.62 14.24
N PRO A 1162 22.76 -24.72 15.59
CA PRO A 1162 21.74 -24.24 16.48
C PRO A 1162 21.56 -22.72 16.31
N PRO A 1163 20.34 -22.18 16.50
CA PRO A 1163 20.13 -20.75 16.50
C PRO A 1163 21.04 -20.13 17.55
N MET A 1164 21.81 -19.11 17.17
CA MET A 1164 22.64 -18.33 18.09
C MET A 1164 21.75 -17.63 19.11
N VAL A 1165 21.45 -18.33 20.21
CA VAL A 1165 20.88 -17.73 21.41
C VAL A 1165 22.04 -17.04 22.13
N ASN A 1166 22.15 -15.73 21.93
CA ASN A 1166 22.89 -14.88 22.86
C ASN A 1166 22.15 -14.90 24.21
N ALA A 1167 22.58 -15.79 25.11
CA ALA A 1167 22.30 -15.67 26.54
C ALA A 1167 23.58 -16.00 27.32
N PRO A 1168 23.85 -15.29 28.44
CA PRO A 1168 25.15 -15.28 29.08
C PRO A 1168 25.41 -16.57 29.84
N MET A 1169 26.69 -16.97 29.85
CA MET A 1169 27.18 -18.08 30.65
C MET A 1169 26.75 -17.98 32.12
N LEU A 1170 26.05 -19.01 32.59
CA LEU A 1170 25.98 -19.36 34.00
C LEU A 1170 26.51 -20.78 34.16
N HIS A 1171 27.41 -20.90 35.13
CA HIS A 1171 28.29 -22.03 35.39
C HIS A 1171 27.57 -23.36 35.70
N SER A 1172 28.22 -24.42 35.23
CA SER A 1172 28.26 -25.81 35.71
C SER A 1172 27.62 -26.13 37.08
N SER A 1173 26.82 -27.19 37.14
CA SER A 1173 27.19 -28.45 37.84
C SER A 1173 26.05 -29.48 37.80
N THR A 1174 26.46 -30.75 37.69
CA THR A 1174 25.74 -32.05 37.67
C THR A 1174 24.92 -32.40 36.44
#